data_AF-A0A7L2N9Y6-F1
#
_entry.id   AF-A0A7L2N9Y6-F1
#
_cell.length_a   1.000
_cell.length_b   1.000
_cell.length_c   1.000
_cell.angle_alpha   90.00
_cell.angle_beta   90.00
_cell.angle_gamma   90.00
#
_symmetry.space_group_name_H-M   'P 1'
#
loop_
_entity.id
_entity.type
_entity.pdbx_description
1 polymer ?
#
loop_
_entity_poly.entity_id
_entity_poly.type
_entity_poly.pdbx_seq_one_letter_code
_entity_poly.pdbx_strand_id
1 'polypeptide(L)'
;TGPLSLECLGNLLRITLSAEYFEDKYLSLFVIDQSGTAWELDEAMAAQCGYTVAYTTWGSIEFRASALSCHSHLEKDVFTVTVQIKASHIPDMSNAKTHLKSATCHYGPWSPRELICENNYMEVSVRREVPETIKDFPQDEPEDWTLVFPEAKAEEASIWQIIFHQPEEKRALLVSNAWSAGYGLNTTDSRVLLRMPYTAAQVQLVEDQGITFSVLRSSIFYKYQWMILMLDTAVACPVDGVDYTNKTITWTVPKYIPPLSAGVTSFKDVLVEAGVDLCKLSAKEMASRKYVLLNELKAITMKIPIGAEGGHYKTSVSNGYLGIKYSINLFLEHQWEDNKWRLTKQTIIKEIETPFEQVEVAITNNLNLSARIMNITVGTFLPDVELVNLTIEGVAVAVSETVQHGYLIHSTRYANGSKAYVIEVPFDAPSVKKEYMREDMRAYTLNVTLAFITYPSSETFVIPVIALSAVKDAVLPSARGFCDGRNLHLIITHGNVDQNWLPFISDWHLTQEAAQKYNYILRDNGTHLAISVPFLSPHVSYEDFHTSAIKASFYLTLKDGITLAPRRDFSVSCIFSPTELIQCLPNGTVVITAIKLVGGEDLDTALLVLRDRQCKPSLVTEKTATFKFDVNTCGTSRKFNSTTMTYENEVLYFRPGDDTPTYQLKFLCLYAVKQTADFPYESKKTPPPSIKPGLGCLALSLKLFKEKSYSEPYQESEYPVVKYLSEALYFEVELLQPKDARLHLNLDDCWATNSQRQDSLPQWHILIHGCENNKDSYRTVFHKVNYSLRVKFPQHLKRFEVRMFTFVQDTSLLQE
;
A
#
# COMPACT_ATOMS: atom_id res chain seq x y z
N THR A 1 41.95 -2.59 4.70
CA THR A 1 41.29 -3.73 4.03
C THR A 1 40.86 -3.27 2.66
N GLY A 2 41.33 -3.91 1.59
CA GLY A 2 40.95 -3.52 0.22
C GLY A 2 39.51 -3.93 -0.10
N PRO A 3 38.91 -3.45 -1.21
CA PRO A 3 37.55 -3.81 -1.64
C PRO A 3 37.40 -5.29 -2.05
N LEU A 4 38.51 -6.04 -2.07
CA LEU A 4 38.62 -7.40 -2.59
C LEU A 4 39.52 -8.22 -1.65
N SER A 5 39.06 -9.40 -1.23
CA SER A 5 39.89 -10.41 -0.56
C SER A 5 40.13 -11.59 -1.48
N LEU A 6 41.30 -12.19 -1.38
CA LEU A 6 41.76 -13.28 -2.24
C LEU A 6 42.20 -14.46 -1.41
N GLU A 7 41.80 -15.66 -1.80
CA GLU A 7 42.16 -16.89 -1.11
C GLU A 7 42.41 -18.04 -2.10
N CYS A 8 43.52 -18.74 -1.92
CA CYS A 8 43.89 -19.91 -2.71
C CYS A 8 43.51 -21.19 -1.96
N LEU A 9 42.61 -21.98 -2.53
CA LEU A 9 42.00 -23.16 -1.93
C LEU A 9 42.40 -24.41 -2.72
N GLY A 10 43.71 -24.65 -2.81
CA GLY A 10 44.29 -25.71 -3.64
C GLY A 10 44.07 -25.45 -5.13
N ASN A 11 43.23 -26.25 -5.78
CA ASN A 11 42.97 -26.16 -7.22
C ASN A 11 41.86 -25.14 -7.56
N LEU A 12 41.37 -24.40 -6.57
CA LEU A 12 40.35 -23.35 -6.71
C LEU A 12 40.91 -22.02 -6.19
N LEU A 13 40.59 -20.96 -6.90
CA LEU A 13 40.79 -19.58 -6.47
C LEU A 13 39.44 -19.02 -6.01
N ARG A 14 39.41 -18.37 -4.85
CA ARG A 14 38.26 -17.60 -4.36
C ARG A 14 38.62 -16.10 -4.28
N ILE A 15 37.73 -15.27 -4.81
CA ILE A 15 37.77 -13.80 -4.67
C ILE A 15 36.44 -13.35 -4.07
N THR A 16 36.49 -12.65 -2.94
CA THR A 16 35.30 -12.08 -2.30
C THR A 16 35.32 -10.56 -2.46
N LEU A 17 34.21 -10.01 -2.94
CA LEU A 17 33.99 -8.58 -3.09
C LEU A 17 33.34 -8.03 -1.82
N SER A 18 33.88 -6.93 -1.29
CA SER A 18 33.35 -6.29 -0.08
C SER A 18 31.98 -5.68 -0.34
N ALA A 19 30.98 -6.13 0.42
CA ALA A 19 29.62 -5.60 0.37
C ALA A 19 29.58 -4.07 0.56
N GLU A 20 30.25 -3.55 1.59
CA GLU A 20 30.28 -2.11 1.92
C GLU A 20 30.81 -1.23 0.77
N TYR A 21 31.78 -1.74 0.00
CA TYR A 21 32.36 -0.96 -1.09
C TYR A 21 31.49 -0.97 -2.36
N PHE A 22 30.72 -2.03 -2.57
CA PHE A 22 29.89 -2.24 -3.76
C PHE A 22 28.38 -2.06 -3.52
N GLU A 23 28.00 -1.61 -2.33
CA GLU A 23 26.63 -1.20 -1.99
C GLU A 23 26.10 -0.18 -3.01
N ASP A 24 24.86 -0.37 -3.48
CA ASP A 24 24.16 0.45 -4.48
C ASP A 24 24.88 0.60 -5.84
N LYS A 25 25.64 -0.42 -6.26
CA LYS A 25 26.30 -0.44 -7.59
C LYS A 25 25.92 -1.68 -8.40
N TYR A 26 25.67 -1.46 -9.68
CA TYR A 26 25.60 -2.50 -10.71
C TYR A 26 27.01 -3.00 -11.03
N LEU A 27 27.15 -4.31 -11.20
CA LEU A 27 28.43 -4.99 -11.38
C LEU A 27 28.43 -5.85 -12.63
N SER A 28 29.53 -5.78 -13.38
CA SER A 28 29.84 -6.69 -14.49
C SER A 28 31.24 -7.27 -14.28
N LEU A 29 31.34 -8.59 -14.38
CA LEU A 29 32.57 -9.35 -14.15
C LEU A 29 33.16 -9.78 -15.50
N PHE A 30 34.47 -9.58 -15.66
CA PHE A 30 35.21 -9.97 -16.85
C PHE A 30 36.46 -10.75 -16.44
N VAL A 31 36.90 -11.68 -17.27
CA VAL A 31 38.19 -12.36 -17.13
C VAL A 31 39.13 -11.94 -18.26
N ILE A 32 40.39 -11.71 -17.92
CA ILE A 32 41.40 -11.26 -18.88
C ILE A 32 42.24 -12.44 -19.32
N ASP A 33 42.35 -12.64 -20.63
CA ASP A 33 43.21 -13.68 -21.21
C ASP A 33 44.68 -13.24 -21.32
N GLN A 34 45.53 -14.16 -21.79
CA GLN A 34 46.97 -13.92 -21.94
C GLN A 34 47.31 -12.84 -22.97
N SER A 35 46.41 -12.53 -23.89
CA SER A 35 46.55 -11.46 -24.88
C SER A 35 46.12 -10.09 -24.35
N GLY A 36 45.52 -10.06 -23.15
CA GLY A 36 44.96 -8.85 -22.53
C GLY A 36 43.50 -8.58 -22.92
N THR A 37 42.82 -9.51 -23.59
CA THR A 37 41.42 -9.36 -24.00
C THR A 37 40.49 -9.64 -22.81
N ALA A 38 39.51 -8.76 -22.60
CA ALA A 38 38.51 -8.90 -21.54
C ALA A 38 37.27 -9.65 -22.04
N TRP A 39 36.96 -10.78 -21.41
CA TRP A 39 35.81 -11.62 -21.71
C TRP A 39 34.75 -11.47 -20.61
N GLU A 40 33.52 -11.13 -20.99
CA GLU A 40 32.42 -10.99 -20.04
C GLU A 40 32.00 -12.36 -19.49
N LEU A 41 31.80 -12.43 -18.18
CA LEU A 41 31.35 -13.65 -17.50
C LEU A 41 29.83 -13.66 -17.40
N ASP A 42 29.18 -14.29 -18.37
CA ASP A 42 27.79 -14.75 -18.21
C ASP A 42 27.74 -16.16 -17.61
N GLU A 43 26.53 -16.64 -17.29
CA GLU A 43 26.34 -17.94 -16.63
C GLU A 43 26.84 -19.13 -17.49
N ALA A 44 26.64 -19.05 -18.81
CA ALA A 44 27.03 -20.11 -19.75
C ALA A 44 28.56 -20.19 -19.90
N MET A 45 29.20 -19.04 -20.13
CA MET A 45 30.65 -18.92 -20.19
C MET A 45 31.29 -19.29 -18.86
N ALA A 46 30.70 -18.89 -17.73
CA ALA A 46 31.21 -19.26 -16.41
C ALA A 46 31.25 -20.78 -16.24
N ALA A 47 30.13 -21.48 -16.49
CA ALA A 47 30.08 -22.94 -16.38
C ALA A 47 31.02 -23.65 -17.37
N GLN A 48 31.05 -23.20 -18.63
CA GLN A 48 31.89 -23.79 -19.68
C GLN A 48 33.39 -23.60 -19.39
N CYS A 49 33.76 -22.47 -18.77
CA CYS A 49 35.15 -22.12 -18.53
C CYS A 49 35.67 -22.34 -17.11
N GLY A 50 34.87 -22.94 -16.23
CA GLY A 50 35.30 -23.29 -14.88
C GLY A 50 35.33 -22.10 -13.93
N TYR A 51 34.35 -21.21 -14.06
CA TYR A 51 34.10 -20.07 -13.16
C TYR A 51 32.73 -20.20 -12.51
N THR A 52 32.61 -19.64 -11.31
CA THR A 52 31.35 -19.56 -10.57
C THR A 52 31.23 -18.19 -9.94
N VAL A 53 30.07 -17.58 -10.10
CA VAL A 53 29.73 -16.31 -9.45
C VAL A 53 28.54 -16.56 -8.53
N ALA A 54 28.72 -16.33 -7.24
CA ALA A 54 27.68 -16.50 -6.23
C ALA A 54 27.45 -15.18 -5.50
N TYR A 55 26.18 -14.87 -5.23
CA TYR A 55 25.78 -13.70 -4.44
C TYR A 55 25.52 -14.16 -3.01
N THR A 56 26.26 -13.64 -2.06
CA THR A 56 26.02 -13.91 -0.63
C THR A 56 24.95 -12.94 -0.10
N THR A 57 24.30 -13.34 0.99
CA THR A 57 23.14 -12.66 1.59
C THR A 57 23.42 -11.30 2.20
N TRP A 58 24.68 -10.91 2.38
CA TRP A 58 25.05 -9.56 2.78
C TRP A 58 25.44 -8.65 1.61
N GLY A 59 25.14 -9.07 0.38
CA GLY A 59 25.49 -8.31 -0.83
C GLY A 59 26.95 -8.45 -1.26
N SER A 60 27.76 -9.27 -0.59
CA SER A 60 29.09 -9.64 -1.08
C SER A 60 28.97 -10.63 -2.24
N ILE A 61 29.80 -10.44 -3.27
CA ILE A 61 29.89 -11.35 -4.41
C ILE A 61 31.10 -12.24 -4.21
N GLU A 62 30.93 -13.54 -4.41
CA GLU A 62 32.00 -14.51 -4.44
C GLU A 62 32.24 -14.97 -5.88
N PHE A 63 33.47 -14.78 -6.36
CA PHE A 63 33.96 -15.33 -7.62
C PHE A 63 34.89 -16.50 -7.32
N ARG A 64 34.61 -17.66 -7.93
CA ARG A 64 35.47 -18.84 -7.89
C ARG A 64 35.98 -19.18 -9.28
N ALA A 65 37.23 -19.63 -9.35
CA ALA A 65 37.86 -20.10 -10.59
C ALA A 65 38.62 -21.41 -10.37
N SER A 66 38.41 -22.38 -11.25
CA SER A 66 39.24 -23.58 -11.35
C SER A 66 40.65 -23.24 -11.84
N ALA A 67 41.65 -23.97 -11.34
CA ALA A 67 43.03 -23.88 -11.80
C ALA A 67 43.15 -24.09 -13.31
N LEU A 68 42.28 -24.91 -13.89
CA LEU A 68 42.25 -25.25 -15.32
C LEU A 68 41.25 -24.39 -16.12
N SER A 69 40.89 -23.19 -15.65
CA SER A 69 39.91 -22.32 -16.32
C SER A 69 40.38 -21.81 -17.69
N CYS A 70 39.48 -21.44 -18.61
CA CYS A 70 39.80 -21.13 -20.02
C CYS A 70 40.84 -20.03 -20.25
N HIS A 71 41.01 -19.13 -19.27
CA HIS A 71 41.88 -17.97 -19.36
C HIS A 71 42.89 -17.93 -18.21
N SER A 72 43.09 -19.04 -17.50
CA SER A 72 44.17 -19.12 -16.51
C SER A 72 45.51 -19.31 -17.21
N HIS A 73 46.55 -18.72 -16.63
CA HIS A 73 47.92 -18.97 -17.02
C HIS A 73 48.54 -19.99 -16.07
N LEU A 74 48.80 -21.20 -16.56
CA LEU A 74 49.47 -22.25 -15.80
C LEU A 74 50.97 -22.24 -16.08
N GLU A 75 51.76 -22.11 -15.03
CA GLU A 75 53.21 -22.21 -15.09
C GLU A 75 53.72 -23.08 -13.93
N LYS A 76 54.35 -24.21 -14.25
CA LYS A 76 54.79 -25.21 -13.26
C LYS A 76 53.64 -25.56 -12.31
N ASP A 77 53.77 -25.28 -11.00
CA ASP A 77 52.81 -25.63 -9.95
C ASP A 77 51.90 -24.45 -9.54
N VAL A 78 51.80 -23.43 -10.41
CA VAL A 78 51.07 -22.19 -10.14
C VAL A 78 50.10 -21.91 -11.27
N PHE A 79 48.91 -21.41 -10.93
CA PHE A 79 47.96 -20.85 -11.89
C PHE A 79 47.66 -19.40 -11.54
N THR A 80 47.56 -18.55 -12.57
CA THR A 80 47.20 -17.15 -12.44
C THR A 80 45.90 -16.85 -13.16
N VAL A 81 44.98 -16.19 -12.48
CA VAL A 81 43.71 -15.70 -13.05
C VAL A 81 43.64 -14.20 -12.86
N THR A 82 43.25 -13.48 -13.91
CA THR A 82 43.04 -12.02 -13.85
C THR A 82 41.58 -11.70 -14.08
N VAL A 83 40.97 -11.01 -13.12
CA VAL A 83 39.57 -10.61 -13.14
C VAL A 83 39.48 -9.09 -13.22
N GLN A 84 38.62 -8.59 -14.10
CA GLN A 84 38.25 -7.20 -14.21
C GLN A 84 36.79 -7.03 -13.76
N ILE A 85 36.57 -6.20 -12.74
CA ILE A 85 35.25 -5.88 -12.19
C ILE A 85 34.90 -4.45 -12.58
N LYS A 86 33.79 -4.26 -13.29
CA LYS A 86 33.24 -2.92 -13.56
C LYS A 86 32.11 -2.67 -12.58
N ALA A 87 32.08 -1.48 -11.99
CA ALA A 87 31.04 -1.06 -11.04
C ALA A 87 30.48 0.32 -11.39
N SER A 88 29.15 0.47 -11.49
CA SER A 88 28.48 1.75 -11.74
C SER A 88 27.26 1.95 -10.84
N HIS A 89 26.92 3.21 -10.53
CA HIS A 89 25.66 3.54 -9.85
C HIS A 89 24.46 3.63 -10.80
N ILE A 90 24.69 3.51 -12.11
CA ILE A 90 23.67 3.62 -13.15
C ILE A 90 23.55 2.25 -13.86
N PRO A 91 22.33 1.75 -14.14
CA PRO A 91 22.12 0.42 -14.73
C PRO A 91 22.79 0.22 -16.08
N ASP A 92 22.94 1.29 -16.86
CA ASP A 92 23.56 1.27 -18.20
C ASP A 92 25.09 1.10 -18.17
N MET A 93 25.69 1.03 -16.98
CA MET A 93 27.13 0.93 -16.75
C MET A 93 27.94 2.08 -17.38
N SER A 94 27.29 3.20 -17.69
CA SER A 94 27.98 4.43 -18.09
C SER A 94 28.87 4.93 -16.94
N ASN A 95 30.08 5.38 -17.26
CA ASN A 95 31.11 5.80 -16.29
C ASN A 95 31.52 4.74 -15.23
N ALA A 96 31.37 3.44 -15.54
CA ALA A 96 31.74 2.38 -14.61
C ALA A 96 33.21 2.46 -14.18
N LYS A 97 33.44 2.39 -12.86
CA LYS A 97 34.78 2.28 -12.27
C LYS A 97 35.30 0.86 -12.48
N THR A 98 36.49 0.74 -13.05
CA THR A 98 37.11 -0.56 -13.32
C THR A 98 38.11 -0.93 -12.23
N HIS A 99 37.98 -2.15 -11.72
CA HIS A 99 38.86 -2.77 -10.74
C HIS A 99 39.51 -4.01 -11.36
N LEU A 100 40.82 -3.97 -11.57
CA LEU A 100 41.57 -5.11 -12.10
C LEU A 100 42.28 -5.84 -10.96
N LYS A 101 42.13 -7.16 -10.90
CA LYS A 101 42.76 -7.98 -9.86
C LYS A 101 43.31 -9.28 -10.46
N SER A 102 44.63 -9.43 -10.39
CA SER A 102 45.32 -10.69 -10.71
C SER A 102 45.62 -11.46 -9.44
N ALA A 103 45.49 -12.77 -9.55
CA ALA A 103 45.56 -13.72 -8.46
C ALA A 103 46.40 -14.91 -8.88
N THR A 104 47.44 -15.22 -8.10
CA THR A 104 48.39 -16.28 -8.41
C THR A 104 48.36 -17.29 -7.27
N CYS A 105 47.99 -18.53 -7.57
CA CYS A 105 47.77 -19.59 -6.58
C CYS A 105 48.58 -20.83 -6.89
N HIS A 106 49.12 -21.46 -5.85
CA HIS A 106 49.73 -22.78 -5.94
C HIS A 106 48.64 -23.85 -5.94
N TYR A 107 48.70 -24.76 -6.91
CA TYR A 107 47.81 -25.92 -6.97
C TYR A 107 48.51 -27.16 -6.40
N GLY A 108 47.73 -28.11 -5.86
CA GLY A 108 48.27 -29.30 -5.20
C GLY A 108 48.72 -30.39 -6.18
N PRO A 109 49.39 -31.46 -5.72
CA PRO A 109 49.72 -32.59 -6.59
C PRO A 109 48.43 -33.22 -7.13
N TRP A 110 48.32 -33.31 -8.45
CA TRP A 110 47.12 -33.84 -9.11
C TRP A 110 46.97 -35.34 -8.91
N SER A 111 45.78 -35.78 -8.51
CA SER A 111 45.41 -37.20 -8.57
C SER A 111 45.29 -37.67 -10.03
N PRO A 112 45.49 -38.96 -10.36
CA PRO A 112 45.29 -39.50 -11.71
C PRO A 112 43.94 -39.13 -12.33
N ARG A 113 42.87 -39.12 -11.52
CA ARG A 113 41.54 -38.62 -11.91
C ARG A 113 41.03 -37.65 -10.84
N GLU A 114 40.54 -36.49 -11.28
CA GLU A 114 39.88 -35.51 -10.43
C GLU A 114 38.48 -35.18 -10.96
N LEU A 115 37.52 -35.11 -10.06
CA LEU A 115 36.13 -34.77 -10.32
C LEU A 115 35.75 -33.58 -9.46
N ILE A 116 35.12 -32.56 -10.03
CA ILE A 116 34.60 -31.41 -9.30
C ILE A 116 33.11 -31.26 -9.60
N CYS A 117 32.31 -31.25 -8.56
CA CYS A 117 30.90 -30.91 -8.59
C CYS A 117 30.76 -29.52 -7.98
N GLU A 118 30.81 -28.49 -8.82
CA GLU A 118 30.60 -27.10 -8.43
C GLU A 118 29.10 -26.77 -8.55
N ASN A 119 28.66 -25.61 -8.07
CA ASN A 119 27.25 -25.23 -8.06
C ASN A 119 26.64 -25.13 -9.48
N ASN A 120 27.40 -24.61 -10.46
CA ASN A 120 26.91 -24.36 -11.83
C ASN A 120 27.46 -25.34 -12.89
N TYR A 121 28.54 -26.09 -12.60
CA TYR A 121 29.12 -27.04 -13.55
C TYR A 121 29.69 -28.29 -12.88
N MET A 122 29.88 -29.31 -13.71
CA MET A 122 30.65 -30.51 -13.38
C MET A 122 31.94 -30.53 -14.20
N GLU A 123 33.03 -30.99 -13.59
CA GLU A 123 34.35 -31.04 -14.22
C GLU A 123 35.00 -32.40 -13.96
N VAL A 124 35.64 -32.94 -14.98
CA VAL A 124 36.49 -34.13 -14.89
C VAL A 124 37.83 -33.86 -15.56
N SER A 125 38.89 -34.11 -14.82
CA SER A 125 40.27 -33.93 -15.24
C SER A 125 41.02 -35.24 -15.06
N VAL A 126 41.54 -35.78 -16.15
CA VAL A 126 42.20 -37.10 -16.19
C VAL A 126 43.63 -36.95 -16.64
N ARG A 127 44.56 -37.63 -15.99
CA ARG A 127 45.97 -37.71 -16.41
C ARG A 127 46.07 -38.41 -17.75
N ARG A 128 46.87 -37.85 -18.67
CA ARG A 128 47.21 -38.49 -19.94
C ARG A 128 47.98 -39.78 -19.65
N GLU A 129 47.42 -40.92 -20.07
CA GLU A 129 48.14 -42.19 -20.09
C GLU A 129 49.00 -42.25 -21.35
N VAL A 130 50.32 -42.13 -21.19
CA VAL A 130 51.28 -42.39 -22.25
C VAL A 130 51.86 -43.79 -22.02
N PRO A 131 51.73 -44.73 -22.98
CA PRO A 131 52.30 -46.08 -22.85
C PRO A 131 53.80 -46.05 -22.49
N GLU A 132 54.21 -46.83 -21.48
CA GLU A 132 55.61 -46.86 -21.00
C GLU A 132 56.61 -47.26 -22.09
N THR A 133 56.20 -48.09 -23.05
CA THR A 133 57.01 -48.53 -24.21
C THR A 133 57.50 -47.40 -25.12
N ILE A 134 56.97 -46.18 -25.02
CA ILE A 134 57.43 -45.02 -25.79
C ILE A 134 58.48 -44.20 -25.02
N LYS A 135 58.52 -44.29 -23.69
CA LYS A 135 59.54 -43.60 -22.88
C LYS A 135 60.93 -44.24 -22.97
N ASP A 136 60.98 -45.52 -23.34
CA ASP A 136 62.20 -46.32 -23.46
C ASP A 136 62.74 -46.42 -24.90
N PHE A 137 62.20 -45.67 -25.87
CA PHE A 137 62.88 -45.53 -27.17
C PHE A 137 64.18 -44.76 -26.95
N PRO A 138 65.35 -45.36 -27.21
CA PRO A 138 66.62 -44.65 -27.10
C PRO A 138 66.60 -43.49 -28.09
N GLN A 139 67.10 -42.34 -27.63
CA GLN A 139 67.35 -41.12 -28.39
C GLN A 139 68.51 -41.28 -29.39
N ASP A 140 68.62 -42.45 -30.04
CA ASP A 140 69.57 -42.68 -31.12
C ASP A 140 68.82 -42.52 -32.44
N GLU A 141 68.82 -41.29 -32.94
CA GLU A 141 68.36 -40.95 -34.28
C GLU A 141 69.08 -41.77 -35.36
N PRO A 142 68.36 -42.40 -36.29
CA PRO A 142 68.78 -42.46 -37.68
C PRO A 142 68.03 -41.36 -38.43
N GLU A 143 68.78 -40.43 -39.03
CA GLU A 143 68.32 -39.25 -39.77
C GLU A 143 67.27 -39.54 -40.89
N ASP A 144 67.00 -40.81 -41.23
CA ASP A 144 66.14 -41.23 -42.35
C ASP A 144 64.62 -41.14 -42.10
N TRP A 145 64.14 -41.11 -40.85
CA TRP A 145 62.69 -40.98 -40.59
C TRP A 145 62.15 -39.55 -40.76
N THR A 146 63.03 -38.55 -40.79
CA THR A 146 62.67 -37.14 -40.96
C THR A 146 62.21 -36.77 -42.37
N LEU A 147 62.43 -37.66 -43.36
CA LEU A 147 62.10 -37.42 -44.77
C LEU A 147 60.79 -38.06 -45.23
N VAL A 148 60.15 -38.92 -44.43
CA VAL A 148 58.90 -39.60 -44.81
C VAL A 148 57.65 -38.93 -44.22
N PHE A 149 57.79 -38.20 -43.09
CA PHE A 149 56.68 -37.45 -42.46
C PHE A 149 57.14 -36.06 -41.99
N PRO A 150 57.04 -35.02 -42.84
CA PRO A 150 57.42 -33.65 -42.48
C PRO A 150 56.58 -33.03 -41.34
N GLU A 151 55.47 -33.67 -40.99
CA GLU A 151 54.46 -33.17 -40.03
C GLU A 151 54.73 -33.58 -38.57
N ALA A 152 55.78 -34.37 -38.31
CA ALA A 152 56.07 -34.90 -36.97
C ALA A 152 56.91 -33.96 -36.07
N LYS A 153 56.92 -32.65 -36.33
CA LYS A 153 57.41 -31.65 -35.36
C LYS A 153 56.28 -31.27 -34.42
N ALA A 154 56.31 -31.81 -33.22
CA ALA A 154 55.59 -31.33 -32.03
C ALA A 154 54.17 -30.78 -32.31
N GLU A 155 53.28 -31.57 -32.90
CA GLU A 155 51.85 -31.24 -32.87
C GLU A 155 51.35 -31.48 -31.45
N GLU A 156 50.91 -30.41 -30.79
CA GLU A 156 50.22 -30.42 -29.50
C GLU A 156 49.12 -31.49 -29.50
N ALA A 157 49.06 -32.29 -28.43
CA ALA A 157 48.06 -33.33 -28.27
C ALA A 157 46.64 -32.73 -28.27
N SER A 158 46.02 -32.75 -29.44
CA SER A 158 44.73 -32.15 -29.73
C SER A 158 43.62 -33.17 -29.55
N ILE A 159 42.52 -32.74 -28.91
CA ILE A 159 41.32 -33.58 -28.79
C ILE A 159 40.73 -33.77 -30.18
N TRP A 160 40.39 -34.99 -30.52
CA TRP A 160 39.82 -35.32 -31.82
C TRP A 160 38.28 -35.35 -31.77
N GLN A 161 37.73 -36.13 -30.85
CA GLN A 161 36.28 -36.26 -30.66
C GLN A 161 35.93 -36.70 -29.24
N ILE A 162 34.72 -36.35 -28.81
CA ILE A 162 34.08 -36.85 -27.59
C ILE A 162 32.92 -37.78 -27.98
N ILE A 163 32.83 -38.93 -27.33
CA ILE A 163 31.72 -39.87 -27.47
C ILE A 163 30.91 -39.87 -26.19
N PHE A 164 29.64 -39.49 -26.28
CA PHE A 164 28.67 -39.61 -25.20
C PHE A 164 27.98 -40.97 -25.27
N HIS A 165 27.99 -41.70 -24.15
CA HIS A 165 27.39 -43.01 -24.03
C HIS A 165 26.00 -42.88 -23.42
N GLN A 166 24.98 -42.68 -24.24
CA GLN A 166 23.59 -42.70 -23.79
C GLN A 166 23.03 -44.13 -23.87
N PRO A 167 21.99 -44.47 -23.10
CA PRO A 167 21.41 -45.83 -23.09
C PRO A 167 20.88 -46.27 -24.47
N GLU A 168 20.36 -45.33 -25.26
CA GLU A 168 19.68 -45.60 -26.53
C GLU A 168 20.60 -45.42 -27.76
N GLU A 169 21.60 -44.54 -27.69
CA GLU A 169 22.52 -44.26 -28.81
C GLU A 169 23.89 -43.75 -28.31
N LYS A 170 24.95 -43.99 -29.09
CA LYS A 170 26.25 -43.33 -28.90
C LYS A 170 26.35 -42.10 -29.79
N ARG A 171 26.52 -40.93 -29.19
CA ARG A 171 26.66 -39.67 -29.93
C ARG A 171 28.10 -39.19 -29.91
N ALA A 172 28.72 -39.07 -31.09
CA ALA A 172 30.05 -38.50 -31.23
C ALA A 172 29.96 -37.02 -31.64
N LEU A 173 30.74 -36.15 -30.99
CA LEU A 173 30.91 -34.74 -31.39
C LEU A 173 32.40 -34.43 -31.59
N LEU A 174 32.69 -33.64 -32.62
CA LEU A 174 33.98 -32.96 -32.76
C LEU A 174 34.12 -31.88 -31.69
N VAL A 175 35.35 -31.51 -31.35
CA VAL A 175 35.65 -30.52 -30.30
C VAL A 175 34.95 -29.19 -30.52
N SER A 176 34.97 -28.66 -31.73
CA SER A 176 34.32 -27.39 -32.08
C SER A 176 32.80 -27.44 -31.88
N ASN A 177 32.18 -28.57 -32.24
CA ASN A 177 30.73 -28.77 -32.08
C ASN A 177 30.36 -28.97 -30.61
N ALA A 178 31.20 -29.67 -29.84
CA ALA A 178 31.01 -29.82 -28.40
C ALA A 178 31.18 -28.47 -27.68
N TRP A 179 32.18 -27.67 -28.06
CA TRP A 179 32.35 -26.31 -27.55
C TRP A 179 31.13 -25.43 -27.85
N SER A 180 30.63 -25.48 -29.09
CA SER A 180 29.42 -24.74 -29.49
C SER A 180 28.16 -25.24 -28.78
N ALA A 181 28.18 -26.45 -28.24
CA ALA A 181 27.10 -27.02 -27.43
C ALA A 181 27.25 -26.76 -25.92
N GLY A 182 28.22 -25.93 -25.50
CA GLY A 182 28.42 -25.51 -24.11
C GLY A 182 29.37 -26.40 -23.30
N TYR A 183 30.07 -27.36 -23.93
CA TYR A 183 31.07 -28.19 -23.26
C TYR A 183 32.43 -27.48 -23.22
N GLY A 184 33.05 -27.45 -22.05
CA GLY A 184 34.41 -26.95 -21.89
C GLY A 184 35.42 -28.08 -22.10
N LEU A 185 36.20 -28.01 -23.16
CA LEU A 185 37.20 -29.03 -23.51
C LEU A 185 38.57 -28.38 -23.53
N ASN A 186 39.52 -28.94 -22.78
CA ASN A 186 40.89 -28.47 -22.81
C ASN A 186 41.87 -29.63 -22.59
N THR A 187 43.10 -29.48 -23.07
CA THR A 187 44.18 -30.41 -22.76
C THR A 187 45.43 -29.63 -22.35
N THR A 188 46.05 -30.07 -21.26
CA THR A 188 47.34 -29.55 -20.79
C THR A 188 48.38 -30.62 -21.04
N ASP A 189 49.67 -30.30 -20.92
CA ASP A 189 50.78 -31.25 -21.15
C ASP A 189 50.59 -32.61 -20.49
N SER A 190 49.96 -32.64 -19.31
CA SER A 190 49.78 -33.85 -18.51
C SER A 190 48.34 -34.35 -18.39
N ARG A 191 47.30 -33.59 -18.82
CA ARG A 191 45.89 -33.91 -18.52
C ARG A 191 44.92 -33.58 -19.65
N VAL A 192 43.76 -34.23 -19.61
CA VAL A 192 42.57 -33.96 -20.45
C VAL A 192 41.43 -33.52 -19.54
N LEU A 193 40.74 -32.46 -19.93
CA LEU A 193 39.68 -31.79 -19.16
C LEU A 193 38.37 -31.78 -19.95
N LEU A 194 37.29 -32.11 -19.25
CA LEU A 194 35.92 -31.93 -19.71
C LEU A 194 35.08 -31.22 -18.65
N ARG A 195 34.36 -30.19 -19.06
CA ARG A 195 33.39 -29.44 -18.27
C ARG A 195 32.05 -29.41 -18.96
N MET A 196 31.00 -29.35 -18.15
CA MET A 196 29.64 -29.11 -18.63
C MET A 196 28.75 -28.53 -17.54
N PRO A 197 27.79 -27.68 -17.91
CA PRO A 197 26.72 -27.30 -17.00
C PRO A 197 25.81 -28.50 -16.70
N TYR A 198 25.12 -28.48 -15.55
CA TYR A 198 24.14 -29.50 -15.19
C TYR A 198 22.95 -29.59 -16.15
N THR A 199 22.71 -28.52 -16.93
CA THR A 199 21.65 -28.39 -17.93
C THR A 199 22.04 -28.91 -19.32
N ALA A 200 23.27 -29.40 -19.51
CA ALA A 200 23.75 -29.85 -20.81
C ALA A 200 22.96 -31.06 -21.36
N ALA A 201 22.70 -31.08 -22.66
CA ALA A 201 21.75 -32.02 -23.28
C ALA A 201 22.09 -33.52 -23.14
N GLN A 202 23.36 -33.87 -22.90
CA GLN A 202 23.79 -35.26 -22.76
C GLN A 202 23.89 -35.72 -21.30
N VAL A 203 23.65 -34.83 -20.34
CA VAL A 203 23.62 -35.12 -18.90
C VAL A 203 22.31 -35.84 -18.55
N GLN A 204 22.41 -36.87 -17.72
CA GLN A 204 21.29 -37.70 -17.30
C GLN A 204 21.13 -37.65 -15.78
N LEU A 205 19.88 -37.68 -15.32
CA LEU A 205 19.57 -37.88 -13.91
C LEU A 205 19.44 -39.39 -13.63
N VAL A 206 20.23 -39.89 -12.70
CA VAL A 206 20.24 -41.30 -12.30
C VAL A 206 20.04 -41.38 -10.80
N GLU A 207 19.02 -42.11 -10.37
CA GLU A 207 18.78 -42.36 -8.95
C GLU A 207 19.49 -43.64 -8.50
N ASP A 208 20.23 -43.55 -7.39
CA ASP A 208 20.80 -44.71 -6.70
C ASP A 208 20.67 -44.51 -5.19
N GLN A 209 20.16 -45.53 -4.49
CA GLN A 209 19.95 -45.52 -3.03
C GLN A 209 19.12 -44.31 -2.52
N GLY A 210 18.16 -43.83 -3.31
CA GLY A 210 17.31 -42.68 -2.98
C GLY A 210 18.00 -41.32 -3.16
N ILE A 211 19.19 -41.29 -3.76
CA ILE A 211 19.93 -40.06 -4.09
C ILE A 211 20.01 -39.93 -5.59
N THR A 212 19.61 -38.76 -6.10
CA THR A 212 19.69 -38.46 -7.53
C THR A 212 21.05 -37.88 -7.86
N PHE A 213 21.66 -38.38 -8.93
CA PHE A 213 22.93 -37.92 -9.48
C PHE A 213 22.72 -37.33 -10.87
N SER A 214 23.37 -36.21 -11.13
CA SER A 214 23.60 -35.72 -12.49
C SER A 214 24.85 -36.40 -13.05
N VAL A 215 24.69 -37.10 -14.16
CA VAL A 215 25.67 -38.05 -14.69
C VAL A 215 25.94 -37.76 -16.16
N LEU A 216 27.21 -37.69 -16.53
CA LEU A 216 27.66 -37.73 -17.91
C LEU A 216 28.56 -38.94 -18.10
N ARG A 217 28.15 -39.87 -18.97
CA ARG A 217 29.02 -40.97 -19.40
C ARG A 217 29.65 -40.58 -20.74
N SER A 218 30.96 -40.37 -20.74
CA SER A 218 31.67 -39.95 -21.95
C SER A 218 33.06 -40.57 -22.06
N SER A 219 33.56 -40.64 -23.29
CA SER A 219 34.96 -40.96 -23.55
C SER A 219 35.55 -39.97 -24.55
N ILE A 220 36.76 -39.50 -24.27
CA ILE A 220 37.48 -38.56 -25.13
C ILE A 220 38.56 -39.30 -25.89
N PHE A 221 38.63 -39.05 -27.19
CA PHE A 221 39.71 -39.49 -28.07
C PHE A 221 40.65 -38.32 -28.31
N TYR A 222 41.94 -38.51 -27.99
CA TYR A 222 42.97 -37.51 -28.24
C TYR A 222 44.11 -38.11 -29.07
N LYS A 223 44.70 -37.27 -29.92
CA LYS A 223 45.85 -37.65 -30.76
C LYS A 223 47.13 -37.43 -29.96
N TYR A 224 47.99 -38.44 -29.94
CA TYR A 224 49.33 -38.35 -29.39
C TYR A 224 50.32 -38.90 -30.43
N GLN A 225 51.11 -38.01 -31.04
CA GLN A 225 51.96 -38.33 -32.20
C GLN A 225 51.14 -39.02 -33.31
N TRP A 226 51.42 -40.29 -33.60
CA TRP A 226 50.70 -41.11 -34.59
C TRP A 226 49.60 -42.01 -33.97
N MET A 227 49.39 -41.98 -32.66
CA MET A 227 48.40 -42.81 -31.96
C MET A 227 47.15 -42.04 -31.56
N ILE A 228 46.01 -42.74 -31.55
CA ILE A 228 44.76 -42.25 -30.98
C ILE A 228 44.53 -42.99 -29.66
N LEU A 229 44.41 -42.24 -28.57
CA LEU A 229 44.18 -42.77 -27.23
C LEU A 229 42.77 -42.42 -26.78
N MET A 230 42.12 -43.37 -26.09
CA MET A 230 40.78 -43.21 -25.54
C MET A 230 40.87 -43.06 -24.01
N LEU A 231 40.25 -42.03 -23.45
CA LEU A 231 40.12 -41.83 -22.02
C LEU A 231 38.66 -41.87 -21.59
N ASP A 232 38.37 -42.53 -20.49
CA ASP A 232 37.07 -42.45 -19.84
C ASP A 232 36.97 -41.16 -19.03
N THR A 233 36.01 -40.31 -19.40
CA THR A 233 35.73 -39.01 -18.81
C THR A 233 34.31 -38.98 -18.24
N ALA A 234 33.85 -40.11 -17.71
CA ALA A 234 32.60 -40.14 -16.96
C ALA A 234 32.70 -39.27 -15.69
N VAL A 235 31.59 -38.65 -15.30
CA VAL A 235 31.48 -37.83 -14.09
C VAL A 235 30.05 -37.88 -13.58
N ALA A 236 29.89 -37.85 -12.27
CA ALA A 236 28.63 -37.97 -11.59
C ALA A 236 28.65 -37.12 -10.31
N CYS A 237 27.66 -36.26 -10.16
CA CYS A 237 27.55 -35.30 -9.07
C CYS A 237 26.19 -35.40 -8.41
N PRO A 238 26.11 -35.48 -7.07
CA PRO A 238 24.83 -35.59 -6.38
C PRO A 238 24.05 -34.28 -6.47
N VAL A 239 22.81 -34.35 -6.97
CA VAL A 239 21.90 -33.19 -7.02
C VAL A 239 20.98 -33.13 -5.80
N ASP A 240 20.74 -34.27 -5.16
CA ASP A 240 19.98 -34.40 -3.92
C ASP A 240 20.83 -35.07 -2.82
N GLY A 241 20.20 -35.61 -1.78
CA GLY A 241 20.83 -36.26 -0.64
C GLY A 241 20.79 -35.42 0.63
N VAL A 242 19.89 -34.45 0.72
CA VAL A 242 19.71 -33.61 1.91
C VAL A 242 18.36 -33.89 2.54
N ASP A 243 18.39 -34.31 3.80
CA ASP A 243 17.19 -34.51 4.62
C ASP A 243 17.15 -33.51 5.78
N TYR A 244 15.93 -33.14 6.19
CA TYR A 244 15.67 -32.16 7.24
C TYR A 244 14.85 -32.80 8.36
N THR A 245 15.51 -33.20 9.43
CA THR A 245 14.86 -33.84 10.59
C THR A 245 15.29 -33.16 11.89
N ASN A 246 14.32 -32.87 12.77
CA ASN A 246 14.57 -32.30 14.11
C ASN A 246 15.55 -31.10 14.11
N LYS A 247 15.32 -30.10 13.25
CA LYS A 247 16.19 -28.93 13.06
C LYS A 247 17.65 -29.25 12.74
N THR A 248 17.89 -30.38 12.08
CA THR A 248 19.21 -30.85 11.63
C THR A 248 19.17 -31.13 10.14
N ILE A 249 20.14 -30.58 9.43
CA ILE A 249 20.44 -30.88 8.03
C ILE A 249 21.28 -32.16 8.02
N THR A 250 20.84 -33.18 7.31
CA THR A 250 21.60 -34.41 7.08
C THR A 250 21.93 -34.50 5.60
N TRP A 251 23.19 -34.24 5.24
CA TRP A 251 23.70 -34.37 3.89
C TRP A 251 24.44 -35.70 3.72
N THR A 252 23.98 -36.53 2.79
CA THR A 252 24.51 -37.88 2.58
C THR A 252 25.07 -38.02 1.17
N VAL A 253 26.29 -38.53 1.05
CA VAL A 253 26.97 -38.80 -0.23
C VAL A 253 27.40 -40.26 -0.27
N PRO A 254 26.89 -41.08 -1.20
CA PRO A 254 27.33 -42.47 -1.39
C PRO A 254 28.80 -42.54 -1.79
N LYS A 255 29.55 -43.48 -1.20
CA LYS A 255 30.96 -43.72 -1.56
C LYS A 255 31.12 -44.43 -2.90
N TYR A 256 30.16 -45.31 -3.21
CA TYR A 256 30.14 -46.06 -4.46
C TYR A 256 29.10 -45.44 -5.37
N ILE A 257 29.55 -44.83 -6.47
CA ILE A 257 28.69 -44.16 -7.45
C ILE A 257 28.67 -45.03 -8.71
N PRO A 258 27.62 -45.83 -8.96
CA PRO A 258 27.62 -46.85 -10.01
C PRO A 258 28.04 -46.35 -11.41
N PRO A 259 27.64 -45.14 -11.86
CA PRO A 259 28.11 -44.59 -13.13
C PRO A 259 29.62 -44.36 -13.25
N LEU A 260 30.34 -44.16 -12.14
CA LEU A 260 31.80 -43.96 -12.10
C LEU A 260 32.56 -45.26 -11.93
N SER A 261 31.88 -46.29 -11.41
CA SER A 261 32.45 -47.57 -11.02
C SER A 261 32.26 -48.67 -12.06
N ALA A 262 31.85 -48.34 -13.29
CA ALA A 262 31.71 -49.30 -14.37
C ALA A 262 33.05 -49.99 -14.69
N GLY A 263 33.14 -51.30 -14.43
CA GLY A 263 34.35 -52.10 -14.61
C GLY A 263 35.33 -52.08 -13.43
N VAL A 264 34.97 -51.42 -12.32
CA VAL A 264 35.76 -51.39 -11.09
C VAL A 264 35.46 -52.63 -10.26
N THR A 265 36.51 -53.34 -9.81
CA THR A 265 36.38 -54.57 -9.00
C THR A 265 36.94 -54.42 -7.59
N SER A 266 37.72 -53.38 -7.32
CA SER A 266 38.25 -53.04 -6.00
C SER A 266 37.98 -51.58 -5.67
N PHE A 267 37.57 -51.29 -4.44
CA PHE A 267 37.36 -49.95 -3.95
C PHE A 267 37.95 -49.83 -2.53
N LYS A 268 38.84 -48.85 -2.32
CA LYS A 268 39.43 -48.58 -1.01
C LYS A 268 39.36 -47.10 -0.71
N ASP A 269 38.70 -46.78 0.41
CA ASP A 269 38.56 -45.42 0.92
C ASP A 269 39.93 -44.90 1.42
N VAL A 270 40.35 -43.72 0.98
CA VAL A 270 41.67 -43.13 1.32
C VAL A 270 41.52 -41.93 2.23
N LEU A 271 40.73 -40.94 1.81
CA LEU A 271 40.59 -39.67 2.51
C LEU A 271 39.18 -39.15 2.39
N VAL A 272 38.65 -38.65 3.51
CA VAL A 272 37.38 -37.94 3.58
C VAL A 272 37.59 -36.69 4.41
N GLU A 273 37.45 -35.53 3.77
CA GLU A 273 37.54 -34.23 4.42
C GLU A 273 36.31 -33.41 4.08
N ALA A 274 35.77 -32.70 5.07
CA ALA A 274 34.59 -31.87 4.88
C ALA A 274 34.81 -30.49 5.50
N GLY A 275 34.04 -29.53 5.03
CA GLY A 275 34.03 -28.21 5.62
C GLY A 275 32.94 -27.32 5.06
N VAL A 276 33.10 -26.02 5.30
CA VAL A 276 32.14 -24.98 4.95
C VAL A 276 32.87 -23.88 4.19
N ASP A 277 32.24 -23.33 3.16
CA ASP A 277 32.80 -22.29 2.29
C ASP A 277 34.21 -22.63 1.79
N LEU A 278 34.41 -23.88 1.36
CA LEU A 278 35.70 -24.42 0.86
C LEU A 278 36.86 -24.42 1.89
N CYS A 279 36.61 -24.09 3.15
CA CYS A 279 37.58 -24.17 4.23
C CYS A 279 37.47 -25.50 4.99
N LYS A 280 38.51 -26.35 4.89
CA LYS A 280 38.58 -27.65 5.59
C LYS A 280 38.47 -27.45 7.10
N LEU A 281 37.54 -28.16 7.73
CA LEU A 281 37.36 -28.08 9.18
C LEU A 281 38.10 -29.22 9.87
N SER A 282 38.86 -28.88 10.91
CA SER A 282 39.43 -29.89 11.80
C SER A 282 38.36 -30.54 12.67
N ALA A 283 38.64 -31.74 13.20
CA ALA A 283 37.72 -32.41 14.13
C ALA A 283 37.37 -31.55 15.36
N LYS A 284 38.28 -30.66 15.80
CA LYS A 284 38.05 -29.74 16.91
C LYS A 284 37.07 -28.62 16.55
N GLU A 285 37.19 -28.05 15.35
CA GLU A 285 36.28 -27.02 14.84
C GLU A 285 34.90 -27.59 14.53
N MET A 286 34.83 -28.79 13.95
CA MET A 286 33.55 -29.49 13.77
C MET A 286 32.85 -29.71 15.12
N ALA A 287 33.58 -30.18 16.13
CA ALA A 287 33.02 -30.39 17.47
C ALA A 287 32.55 -29.08 18.13
N SER A 288 33.29 -27.96 18.01
CA SER A 288 32.85 -26.66 18.54
C SER A 288 31.61 -26.12 17.84
N ARG A 289 31.47 -26.40 16.54
CA ARG A 289 30.29 -26.02 15.73
C ARG A 289 29.15 -27.04 15.80
N LYS A 290 29.32 -28.14 16.55
CA LYS A 290 28.38 -29.26 16.68
C LYS A 290 28.10 -29.99 15.36
N TYR A 291 29.05 -29.96 14.43
CA TYR A 291 29.01 -30.73 13.19
C TYR A 291 29.44 -32.16 13.45
N VAL A 292 28.73 -33.10 12.83
CA VAL A 292 29.05 -34.52 12.93
C VAL A 292 29.30 -35.06 11.53
N LEU A 293 30.56 -35.45 11.27
CA LEU A 293 30.96 -36.16 10.06
C LEU A 293 31.04 -37.65 10.37
N LEU A 294 30.23 -38.45 9.67
CA LEU A 294 30.17 -39.90 9.77
C LEU A 294 30.70 -40.51 8.47
N ASN A 295 31.83 -41.21 8.57
CA ASN A 295 32.41 -41.94 7.45
C ASN A 295 31.99 -43.43 7.50
N GLU A 296 30.78 -43.74 7.03
CA GLU A 296 30.21 -45.09 7.12
C GLU A 296 30.71 -46.00 5.98
N LEU A 297 30.34 -47.29 6.00
CA LEU A 297 30.82 -48.25 5.00
C LEU A 297 30.34 -47.94 3.57
N LYS A 298 29.12 -47.41 3.41
CA LYS A 298 28.48 -47.18 2.11
C LYS A 298 28.34 -45.70 1.74
N ALA A 299 28.35 -44.80 2.72
CA ALA A 299 28.10 -43.38 2.52
C ALA A 299 28.92 -42.53 3.50
N ILE A 300 29.08 -41.27 3.13
CA ILE A 300 29.63 -40.21 3.95
C ILE A 300 28.47 -39.30 4.32
N THR A 301 28.21 -39.12 5.61
CA THR A 301 27.07 -38.36 6.11
C THR A 301 27.55 -37.21 6.97
N MET A 302 27.10 -36.00 6.67
CA MET A 302 27.36 -34.82 7.47
C MET A 302 26.06 -34.30 8.09
N LYS A 303 26.05 -34.17 9.41
CA LYS A 303 24.91 -33.63 10.17
C LYS A 303 25.25 -32.26 10.74
N ILE A 304 24.39 -31.30 10.44
CA ILE A 304 24.58 -29.89 10.75
C ILE A 304 23.31 -29.35 11.40
N PRO A 305 23.37 -28.84 12.64
CA PRO A 305 22.25 -28.12 13.24
C PRO A 305 21.89 -26.88 12.42
N ILE A 306 20.60 -26.63 12.21
CA ILE A 306 20.12 -25.39 11.57
C ILE A 306 20.47 -24.21 12.48
N GLY A 307 21.06 -23.15 11.91
CA GLY A 307 21.54 -21.98 12.66
C GLY A 307 22.96 -22.12 13.21
N ALA A 308 23.71 -23.13 12.79
CA ALA A 308 25.10 -23.31 13.19
C ALA A 308 26.08 -22.35 12.48
N GLU A 309 27.32 -22.29 12.96
CA GLU A 309 28.33 -21.36 12.47
C GLU A 309 28.85 -21.75 11.07
N GLY A 310 28.79 -20.81 10.12
CA GLY A 310 29.20 -21.02 8.73
C GLY A 310 28.02 -21.09 7.76
N GLY A 311 26.78 -21.16 8.27
CA GLY A 311 25.60 -20.77 7.50
C GLY A 311 24.99 -19.48 8.00
N HIS A 312 23.94 -19.04 7.34
CA HIS A 312 23.24 -17.80 7.63
C HIS A 312 21.75 -17.92 7.35
N TYR A 313 20.95 -17.11 8.04
CA TYR A 313 19.54 -16.97 7.72
C TYR A 313 19.34 -15.95 6.61
N LYS A 314 18.42 -16.24 5.70
CA LYS A 314 17.94 -15.32 4.68
C LYS A 314 16.42 -15.23 4.73
N THR A 315 15.89 -14.06 4.41
CA THR A 315 14.47 -13.89 4.25
C THR A 315 14.00 -14.58 2.96
N SER A 316 12.81 -15.18 3.00
CA SER A 316 12.15 -15.76 1.85
C SER A 316 10.67 -15.45 1.92
N VAL A 317 10.04 -15.24 0.76
CA VAL A 317 8.60 -15.00 0.68
C VAL A 317 7.95 -16.18 -0.01
N SER A 318 6.91 -16.76 0.61
CA SER A 318 6.15 -17.84 0.01
C SER A 318 4.66 -17.51 0.08
N ASN A 319 3.98 -17.47 -1.07
CA ASN A 319 2.57 -17.10 -1.18
C ASN A 319 2.22 -15.78 -0.48
N GLY A 320 3.13 -14.79 -0.49
CA GLY A 320 2.96 -13.49 0.17
C GLY A 320 3.23 -13.49 1.69
N TYR A 321 3.54 -14.64 2.29
CA TYR A 321 3.91 -14.74 3.69
C TYR A 321 5.41 -14.64 3.88
N LEU A 322 5.81 -13.90 4.92
CA LEU A 322 7.19 -13.78 5.35
C LEU A 322 7.65 -15.07 6.03
N GLY A 323 8.82 -15.55 5.64
CA GLY A 323 9.52 -16.62 6.33
C GLY A 323 11.02 -16.47 6.23
N ILE A 324 11.71 -17.45 6.79
CA ILE A 324 13.17 -17.54 6.77
C ILE A 324 13.59 -18.90 6.25
N LYS A 325 14.75 -18.91 5.61
CA LYS A 325 15.49 -20.12 5.27
C LYS A 325 16.89 -19.98 5.82
N TYR A 326 17.48 -21.10 6.22
CA TYR A 326 18.88 -21.15 6.56
C TYR A 326 19.64 -21.71 5.35
N SER A 327 20.68 -20.99 4.93
CA SER A 327 21.59 -21.41 3.85
C SER A 327 22.97 -21.70 4.42
N ILE A 328 23.59 -22.77 3.95
CA ILE A 328 24.97 -23.12 4.27
C ILE A 328 25.64 -23.75 3.05
N ASN A 329 26.86 -23.33 2.75
CA ASN A 329 27.61 -23.83 1.60
C ASN A 329 28.65 -24.86 2.06
N LEU A 330 28.35 -26.14 1.84
CA LEU A 330 29.18 -27.24 2.30
C LEU A 330 30.12 -27.69 1.19
N PHE A 331 31.25 -28.26 1.58
CA PHE A 331 32.03 -29.04 0.64
C PHE A 331 32.55 -30.33 1.25
N LEU A 332 32.77 -31.31 0.38
CA LEU A 332 33.27 -32.63 0.69
C LEU A 332 34.37 -32.99 -0.31
N GLU A 333 35.54 -33.37 0.19
CA GLU A 333 36.63 -33.97 -0.57
C GLU A 333 36.69 -35.47 -0.22
N HIS A 334 36.50 -36.31 -1.22
CA HIS A 334 36.57 -37.77 -1.10
C HIS A 334 37.63 -38.32 -2.04
N GLN A 335 38.58 -39.09 -1.51
CA GLN A 335 39.59 -39.79 -2.30
C GLN A 335 39.50 -41.29 -2.09
N TRP A 336 39.57 -42.05 -3.18
CA TRP A 336 39.55 -43.51 -3.15
C TRP A 336 40.51 -44.12 -4.17
N GLU A 337 41.01 -45.31 -3.85
CA GLU A 337 41.79 -46.15 -4.76
C GLU A 337 40.87 -47.16 -5.44
N ASP A 338 41.04 -47.30 -6.77
CA ASP A 338 40.37 -48.31 -7.58
C ASP A 338 41.33 -48.93 -8.60
N ASN A 339 40.96 -50.09 -9.15
CA ASN A 339 41.79 -50.85 -10.08
C ASN A 339 41.93 -50.19 -11.47
N LYS A 340 41.17 -49.13 -11.76
CA LYS A 340 41.15 -48.46 -13.07
C LYS A 340 42.05 -47.22 -13.08
N TRP A 341 41.86 -46.33 -12.13
CA TRP A 341 42.52 -45.02 -12.06
C TRP A 341 43.63 -44.96 -11.01
N ARG A 342 43.81 -46.01 -10.21
CA ARG A 342 44.68 -46.08 -9.02
C ARG A 342 44.26 -45.14 -7.90
N LEU A 343 43.99 -43.86 -8.18
CA LEU A 343 43.50 -42.87 -7.23
C LEU A 343 42.57 -41.88 -7.93
N THR A 344 41.36 -41.73 -7.40
CA THR A 344 40.39 -40.71 -7.82
C THR A 344 40.13 -39.75 -6.66
N LYS A 345 40.12 -38.45 -6.95
CA LYS A 345 39.71 -37.39 -6.03
C LYS A 345 38.41 -36.77 -6.52
N GLN A 346 37.39 -36.70 -5.67
CA GLN A 346 36.14 -36.00 -5.95
C GLN A 346 35.95 -34.88 -4.94
N THR A 347 35.68 -33.67 -5.45
CA THR A 347 35.33 -32.50 -4.65
C THR A 347 33.88 -32.13 -4.96
N ILE A 348 33.03 -32.11 -3.94
CA ILE A 348 31.61 -31.76 -4.08
C ILE A 348 31.36 -30.49 -3.29
N ILE A 349 30.88 -29.46 -3.95
CA ILE A 349 30.47 -28.19 -3.38
C ILE A 349 28.94 -28.16 -3.47
N LYS A 350 28.29 -27.95 -2.33
CA LYS A 350 26.84 -28.04 -2.22
C LYS A 350 26.31 -26.91 -1.36
N GLU A 351 25.64 -25.98 -2.00
CA GLU A 351 24.78 -25.03 -1.31
C GLU A 351 23.50 -25.74 -0.86
N ILE A 352 23.21 -25.66 0.44
CA ILE A 352 22.04 -26.27 1.06
C ILE A 352 21.16 -25.18 1.63
N GLU A 353 19.90 -25.17 1.21
CA GLU A 353 18.87 -24.27 1.73
C GLU A 353 17.74 -25.04 2.38
N THR A 354 17.43 -24.71 3.63
CA THR A 354 16.32 -25.35 4.35
C THR A 354 14.96 -25.03 3.71
N PRO A 355 13.94 -25.88 3.95
CA PRO A 355 12.56 -25.55 3.63
C PRO A 355 12.13 -24.23 4.26
N PHE A 356 11.10 -23.61 3.68
CA PHE A 356 10.51 -22.37 4.16
C PHE A 356 9.91 -22.55 5.56
N GLU A 357 10.34 -21.74 6.52
CA GLU A 357 9.74 -21.64 7.85
C GLU A 357 9.07 -20.26 7.99
N GLN A 358 7.75 -20.24 8.16
CA GLN A 358 6.98 -19.00 8.30
C GLN A 358 7.32 -18.32 9.64
N VAL A 359 7.46 -16.99 9.62
CA VAL A 359 7.78 -16.19 10.81
C VAL A 359 6.64 -15.22 11.11
N GLU A 360 6.23 -15.17 12.38
CA GLU A 360 5.28 -14.16 12.86
C GLU A 360 6.00 -12.85 13.18
N VAL A 361 5.42 -11.74 12.73
CA VAL A 361 6.00 -10.41 12.93
C VAL A 361 5.38 -9.76 14.17
N ALA A 362 6.22 -9.49 15.17
CA ALA A 362 5.80 -8.78 16.36
C ALA A 362 5.51 -7.30 16.05
N ILE A 363 4.35 -6.81 16.43
CA ILE A 363 3.97 -5.39 16.32
C ILE A 363 3.71 -4.88 17.73
N THR A 364 4.40 -3.84 18.15
CA THR A 364 4.24 -3.22 19.46
C THR A 364 3.86 -1.75 19.30
N ASN A 365 2.90 -1.30 20.10
CA ASN A 365 2.42 0.08 20.08
C ASN A 365 2.70 0.72 21.44
N ASN A 366 3.54 1.76 21.44
CA ASN A 366 3.90 2.55 22.61
C ASN A 366 3.32 3.96 22.49
N LEU A 367 2.59 4.41 23.51
CA LEU A 367 1.94 5.72 23.51
C LEU A 367 2.78 6.76 24.22
N ASN A 368 3.03 7.89 23.56
CA ASN A 368 3.56 9.08 24.20
C ASN A 368 2.45 10.11 24.39
N LEU A 369 1.80 10.04 25.55
CA LEU A 369 0.67 10.93 25.90
C LEU A 369 1.07 12.41 25.99
N SER A 370 2.32 12.71 26.40
CA SER A 370 2.81 14.08 26.53
C SER A 370 3.00 14.75 25.17
N ALA A 371 3.47 13.98 24.18
CA ALA A 371 3.65 14.46 22.81
C ALA A 371 2.40 14.26 21.93
N ARG A 372 1.38 13.51 22.40
CA ARG A 372 0.21 13.04 21.62
C ARG A 372 0.61 12.26 20.35
N ILE A 373 1.58 11.34 20.48
CA ILE A 373 2.12 10.53 19.39
C ILE A 373 1.97 9.03 19.71
N MET A 374 1.70 8.24 18.68
CA MET A 374 1.71 6.79 18.67
C MET A 374 3.03 6.29 18.05
N ASN A 375 3.83 5.55 18.81
CA ASN A 375 5.10 4.96 18.35
C ASN A 375 4.92 3.46 18.14
N ILE A 376 4.88 3.03 16.89
CA ILE A 376 4.60 1.65 16.51
C ILE A 376 5.90 1.03 16.02
N THR A 377 6.39 0.01 16.72
CA THR A 377 7.56 -0.76 16.30
C THR A 377 7.09 -2.04 15.62
N VAL A 378 7.54 -2.23 14.38
CA VAL A 378 7.17 -3.35 13.52
C VAL A 378 8.38 -4.26 13.32
N GLY A 379 8.22 -5.48 13.79
CA GLY A 379 9.06 -6.62 13.48
C GLY A 379 10.48 -6.56 14.01
N THR A 380 11.26 -7.54 13.57
CA THR A 380 12.71 -7.61 13.73
C THR A 380 13.22 -8.37 12.51
N PHE A 381 13.46 -7.62 11.44
CA PHE A 381 13.80 -8.16 10.14
C PHE A 381 15.29 -8.42 10.02
N LEU A 382 15.64 -9.39 9.17
CA LEU A 382 17.02 -9.61 8.77
C LEU A 382 17.52 -8.41 7.91
N PRO A 383 18.85 -8.23 7.78
CA PRO A 383 19.42 -7.05 7.11
C PRO A 383 19.03 -6.89 5.64
N ASP A 384 18.64 -7.99 5.00
CA ASP A 384 18.22 -8.15 3.60
C ASP A 384 16.79 -7.63 3.32
N VAL A 385 16.10 -7.09 4.31
CA VAL A 385 14.73 -6.54 4.19
C VAL A 385 14.73 -5.01 4.28
N GLU A 386 14.16 -4.37 3.25
CA GLU A 386 14.01 -2.92 3.16
C GLU A 386 12.53 -2.53 3.07
N LEU A 387 12.13 -1.48 3.79
CA LEU A 387 10.78 -0.90 3.73
C LEU A 387 10.70 0.07 2.55
N VAL A 388 9.76 -0.15 1.63
CA VAL A 388 9.69 0.62 0.38
C VAL A 388 8.60 1.68 0.44
N ASN A 389 7.39 1.30 0.86
CA ASN A 389 6.24 2.20 0.91
C ASN A 389 5.23 1.77 1.98
N LEU A 390 4.31 2.68 2.28
CA LEU A 390 3.21 2.49 3.22
C LEU A 390 1.90 2.83 2.51
N THR A 391 0.89 1.98 2.68
CA THR A 391 -0.48 2.28 2.28
C THR A 391 -1.20 3.00 3.41
N ILE A 392 -1.49 4.29 3.19
CA ILE A 392 -2.23 5.17 4.11
C ILE A 392 -3.58 5.50 3.45
N GLU A 393 -4.69 5.17 4.11
CA GLU A 393 -6.06 5.38 3.59
C GLU A 393 -6.32 4.81 2.18
N GLY A 394 -5.59 3.77 1.79
CA GLY A 394 -5.70 3.14 0.46
C GLY A 394 -4.73 3.66 -0.60
N VAL A 395 -3.94 4.70 -0.30
CA VAL A 395 -2.92 5.26 -1.20
C VAL A 395 -1.54 4.80 -0.77
N ALA A 396 -0.75 4.25 -1.70
CA ALA A 396 0.64 3.86 -1.45
C ALA A 396 1.56 5.10 -1.52
N VAL A 397 2.29 5.36 -0.43
CA VAL A 397 3.19 6.50 -0.26
C VAL A 397 4.61 5.98 -0.02
N ALA A 398 5.59 6.44 -0.79
CA ALA A 398 6.99 6.06 -0.60
C ALA A 398 7.52 6.54 0.76
N VAL A 399 8.46 5.82 1.38
CA VAL A 399 9.02 6.18 2.71
C VAL A 399 9.58 7.61 2.75
N SER A 400 10.14 8.11 1.64
CA SER A 400 10.64 9.50 1.54
C SER A 400 9.54 10.57 1.60
N GLU A 401 8.31 10.22 1.24
CA GLU A 401 7.16 11.14 1.14
C GLU A 401 6.22 11.07 2.35
N THR A 402 6.41 10.12 3.26
CA THR A 402 5.55 9.93 4.43
C THR A 402 5.61 11.10 5.41
N VAL A 403 6.72 11.84 5.44
CA VAL A 403 6.89 13.03 6.27
C VAL A 403 5.88 14.13 5.90
N GLN A 404 5.55 14.25 4.60
CA GLN A 404 4.52 15.21 4.13
C GLN A 404 3.12 14.84 4.64
N HIS A 405 2.91 13.57 4.96
CA HIS A 405 1.65 13.03 5.50
C HIS A 405 1.66 12.99 7.04
N GLY A 406 2.70 13.51 7.70
CA GLY A 406 2.81 13.57 9.16
C GLY A 406 3.37 12.30 9.82
N TYR A 407 3.95 11.39 9.05
CA TYR A 407 4.54 10.15 9.54
C TYR A 407 6.06 10.24 9.55
N LEU A 408 6.68 10.03 10.72
CA LEU A 408 8.13 9.89 10.83
C LEU A 408 8.48 8.42 10.95
N ILE A 409 9.32 7.93 10.04
CA ILE A 409 9.73 6.54 9.97
C ILE A 409 11.24 6.45 10.12
N HIS A 410 11.70 5.60 11.01
CA HIS A 410 13.12 5.33 11.19
C HIS A 410 13.36 3.86 11.51
N SER A 411 14.52 3.35 11.11
CA SER A 411 14.94 1.98 11.43
C SER A 411 15.82 1.96 12.68
N THR A 412 15.56 1.05 13.60
CA THR A 412 16.42 0.73 14.73
C THR A 412 17.22 -0.53 14.43
N ARG A 413 18.55 -0.45 14.44
CA ARG A 413 19.44 -1.60 14.24
C ARG A 413 19.85 -2.20 15.60
N TYR A 414 19.72 -3.51 15.75
CA TYR A 414 20.12 -4.24 16.94
C TYR A 414 21.56 -4.78 16.81
N ALA A 415 22.16 -5.20 17.94
CA ALA A 415 23.53 -5.71 17.98
C ALA A 415 23.75 -6.98 17.14
N ASN A 416 22.70 -7.75 16.87
CA ASN A 416 22.72 -8.92 15.99
C ASN A 416 22.58 -8.57 14.48
N GLY A 417 22.59 -7.27 14.13
CA GLY A 417 22.42 -6.79 12.76
C GLY A 417 20.97 -6.68 12.28
N SER A 418 20.01 -7.27 13.00
CA SER A 418 18.59 -7.16 12.65
C SER A 418 18.06 -5.73 12.77
N LYS A 419 17.03 -5.41 11.99
CA LYS A 419 16.43 -4.08 11.90
C LYS A 419 14.95 -4.14 12.28
N ALA A 420 14.48 -3.21 13.10
CA ALA A 420 13.06 -2.96 13.31
C ALA A 420 12.69 -1.59 12.74
N TYR A 421 11.46 -1.43 12.28
CA TYR A 421 10.96 -0.14 11.78
C TYR A 421 10.04 0.48 12.81
N VAL A 422 10.30 1.74 13.16
CA VAL A 422 9.49 2.52 14.08
C VAL A 422 8.72 3.58 13.28
N ILE A 423 7.42 3.59 13.46
CA ILE A 423 6.48 4.54 12.84
C ILE A 423 5.96 5.45 13.94
N GLU A 424 6.26 6.73 13.86
CA GLU A 424 5.73 7.75 14.77
C GLU A 424 4.61 8.52 14.07
N VAL A 425 3.42 8.50 14.68
CA VAL A 425 2.21 9.12 14.12
C VAL A 425 1.51 9.99 15.16
N PRO A 426 1.34 11.31 14.91
CA PRO A 426 0.55 12.17 15.77
C PRO A 426 -0.92 11.75 15.82
N PHE A 427 -1.56 11.88 16.98
CA PHE A 427 -3.01 11.59 17.12
C PHE A 427 -3.89 12.48 16.24
N ASP A 428 -3.38 13.64 15.82
CA ASP A 428 -4.11 14.59 14.99
C ASP A 428 -3.90 14.38 13.49
N ALA A 429 -3.13 13.36 13.09
CA ALA A 429 -3.02 12.95 11.70
C ALA A 429 -4.41 12.54 11.13
N PRO A 430 -4.77 12.95 9.90
CA PRO A 430 -6.09 12.66 9.31
C PRO A 430 -6.42 11.16 9.24
N SER A 431 -5.41 10.34 9.03
CA SER A 431 -5.48 8.88 8.93
C SER A 431 -5.77 8.15 10.24
N VAL A 432 -5.69 8.84 11.39
CA VAL A 432 -6.00 8.27 12.70
C VAL A 432 -7.49 8.45 12.98
N LYS A 433 -8.22 7.33 12.99
CA LYS A 433 -9.66 7.35 13.31
C LYS A 433 -9.87 7.55 14.81
N LYS A 434 -10.76 8.48 15.15
CA LYS A 434 -11.08 8.88 16.53
C LYS A 434 -12.52 8.51 16.84
N GLU A 435 -12.74 7.65 17.82
CA GLU A 435 -14.08 7.18 18.19
C GLU A 435 -14.33 7.41 19.69
N TYR A 436 -15.54 7.86 20.03
CA TYR A 436 -15.96 7.97 21.42
C TYR A 436 -16.33 6.59 21.98
N MET A 437 -15.70 6.20 23.08
CA MET A 437 -16.03 4.95 23.77
C MET A 437 -17.04 5.19 24.89
N ARG A 438 -16.56 5.61 26.07
CA ARG A 438 -17.36 5.82 27.29
C ARG A 438 -16.69 6.88 28.16
N GLU A 439 -17.50 7.61 28.92
CA GLU A 439 -17.05 8.62 29.90
C GLU A 439 -16.14 9.69 29.29
N ASP A 440 -14.86 9.70 29.68
CA ASP A 440 -13.82 10.63 29.27
C ASP A 440 -12.84 10.00 28.26
N MET A 441 -13.16 8.83 27.67
CA MET A 441 -12.24 8.07 26.81
C MET A 441 -12.58 8.12 25.32
N ARG A 442 -11.54 8.30 24.50
CA ARG A 442 -11.56 8.14 23.04
C ARG A 442 -10.62 7.03 22.59
N ALA A 443 -11.01 6.31 21.55
CA ALA A 443 -10.21 5.33 20.85
C ALA A 443 -9.54 5.97 19.64
N TYR A 444 -8.23 5.80 19.52
CA TYR A 444 -7.42 6.20 18.39
C TYR A 444 -6.97 4.94 17.67
N THR A 445 -7.40 4.80 16.42
CA THR A 445 -7.13 3.64 15.59
C THR A 445 -6.35 4.05 14.36
N LEU A 446 -5.15 3.52 14.22
CA LEU A 446 -4.36 3.60 13.00
C LEU A 446 -4.45 2.27 12.26
N ASN A 447 -4.73 2.33 10.96
CA ASN A 447 -4.71 1.18 10.06
C ASN A 447 -3.86 1.52 8.83
N VAL A 448 -2.67 0.91 8.75
CA VAL A 448 -1.73 1.10 7.64
C VAL A 448 -1.15 -0.24 7.22
N THR A 449 -0.75 -0.36 5.96
CA THR A 449 -0.07 -1.56 5.45
C THR A 449 1.33 -1.19 5.03
N LEU A 450 2.34 -1.92 5.50
CA LEU A 450 3.74 -1.70 5.12
C LEU A 450 4.12 -2.68 4.02
N ALA A 451 4.80 -2.19 2.97
CA ALA A 451 5.33 -3.04 1.91
C ALA A 451 6.85 -3.10 1.96
N PHE A 452 7.38 -4.32 1.96
CA PHE A 452 8.80 -4.61 2.05
C PHE A 452 9.30 -5.31 0.79
N ILE A 453 10.60 -5.15 0.53
CA ILE A 453 11.34 -5.87 -0.51
C ILE A 453 12.54 -6.58 0.11
N THR A 454 12.89 -7.75 -0.44
CA THR A 454 14.09 -8.52 -0.06
C THR A 454 15.21 -8.35 -1.09
N TYR A 455 16.45 -8.31 -0.65
CA TYR A 455 17.63 -8.28 -1.52
C TYR A 455 18.53 -9.50 -1.31
N PRO A 456 19.07 -10.13 -2.39
CA PRO A 456 18.93 -9.76 -3.79
C PRO A 456 17.70 -10.36 -4.51
N SER A 457 16.89 -11.20 -3.84
CA SER A 457 15.80 -11.95 -4.49
C SER A 457 14.70 -11.07 -5.10
N SER A 458 14.61 -9.80 -4.70
CA SER A 458 13.60 -8.83 -5.16
C SER A 458 12.17 -9.31 -4.93
N GLU A 459 11.96 -10.12 -3.89
CA GLU A 459 10.64 -10.61 -3.49
C GLU A 459 9.96 -9.55 -2.60
N THR A 460 8.65 -9.36 -2.78
CA THR A 460 7.89 -8.36 -2.02
C THR A 460 6.87 -9.01 -1.11
N PHE A 461 6.67 -8.45 0.08
CA PHE A 461 5.64 -8.88 1.02
C PHE A 461 5.04 -7.69 1.76
N VAL A 462 3.85 -7.88 2.34
CA VAL A 462 3.11 -6.82 3.03
C VAL A 462 2.78 -7.21 4.46
N ILE A 463 2.78 -6.23 5.35
CA ILE A 463 2.43 -6.41 6.76
C ILE A 463 1.36 -5.40 7.14
N PRO A 464 0.13 -5.85 7.47
CA PRO A 464 -0.91 -4.98 7.99
C PRO A 464 -0.59 -4.60 9.44
N VAL A 465 -0.68 -3.30 9.75
CA VAL A 465 -0.43 -2.74 11.08
C VAL A 465 -1.70 -2.04 11.54
N ILE A 466 -2.34 -2.63 12.55
CA ILE A 466 -3.52 -2.09 13.21
C ILE A 466 -3.12 -1.75 14.65
N ALA A 467 -3.09 -0.45 14.95
CA ALA A 467 -2.76 0.04 16.28
C ALA A 467 -3.98 0.73 16.89
N LEU A 468 -4.46 0.20 18.01
CA LEU A 468 -5.59 0.74 18.78
C LEU A 468 -5.08 1.30 20.10
N SER A 469 -5.56 2.46 20.51
CA SER A 469 -5.18 3.10 21.77
C SER A 469 -6.33 3.86 22.40
N ALA A 470 -6.63 3.58 23.67
CA ALA A 470 -7.63 4.29 24.44
C ALA A 470 -6.97 5.39 25.27
N VAL A 471 -7.45 6.63 25.12
CA VAL A 471 -6.89 7.82 25.79
C VAL A 471 -8.00 8.60 26.50
N LYS A 472 -7.71 9.05 27.73
CA LYS A 472 -8.61 9.88 28.54
C LYS A 472 -8.52 11.35 28.15
N ASP A 473 -9.11 11.72 27.03
CA ASP A 473 -9.11 13.11 26.56
C ASP A 473 -10.45 13.55 25.92
N ALA A 474 -11.55 12.84 26.20
CA ALA A 474 -12.86 13.21 25.69
C ALA A 474 -13.42 14.46 26.40
N VAL A 475 -13.79 15.46 25.61
CA VAL A 475 -14.50 16.66 26.03
C VAL A 475 -15.89 16.59 25.44
N LEU A 476 -16.90 16.49 26.31
CA LEU A 476 -18.29 16.36 25.92
C LEU A 476 -18.91 17.71 25.58
N PRO A 477 -19.89 17.76 24.66
CA PRO A 477 -20.63 18.98 24.36
C PRO A 477 -21.41 19.45 25.59
N SER A 478 -21.50 20.76 25.75
CA SER A 478 -22.24 21.40 26.85
C SER A 478 -23.22 22.43 26.29
N ALA A 479 -24.31 22.70 26.99
CA ALA A 479 -25.36 23.58 26.48
C ALA A 479 -25.75 24.67 27.48
N ARG A 480 -26.14 25.82 26.94
CA ARG A 480 -26.72 26.95 27.67
C ARG A 480 -28.04 27.37 27.02
N GLY A 481 -29.10 27.37 27.82
CA GLY A 481 -30.42 27.85 27.41
C GLY A 481 -30.73 29.26 27.90
N PHE A 482 -31.48 30.04 27.13
CA PHE A 482 -32.06 31.33 27.55
C PHE A 482 -33.30 31.69 26.71
N CYS A 483 -34.01 32.76 27.07
CA CYS A 483 -35.29 33.14 26.45
C CYS A 483 -35.34 34.65 26.20
N ASP A 484 -35.98 35.08 25.11
CA ASP A 484 -36.10 36.50 24.72
C ASP A 484 -37.54 37.06 24.86
N GLY A 485 -38.42 36.30 25.53
CA GLY A 485 -39.85 36.63 25.71
C GLY A 485 -40.77 36.07 24.63
N ARG A 486 -40.23 35.61 23.49
CA ARG A 486 -41.01 34.97 22.39
C ARG A 486 -40.49 33.60 21.98
N ASN A 487 -39.18 33.38 22.15
CA ASN A 487 -38.48 32.18 21.73
C ASN A 487 -37.68 31.58 22.89
N LEU A 488 -37.48 30.26 22.79
CA LEU A 488 -36.53 29.50 23.57
C LEU A 488 -35.25 29.35 22.75
N HIS A 489 -34.11 29.71 23.32
CA HIS A 489 -32.79 29.58 22.70
C HIS A 489 -31.98 28.52 23.43
N LEU A 490 -31.38 27.60 22.67
CA LEU A 490 -30.44 26.62 23.16
C LEU A 490 -29.14 26.75 22.35
N ILE A 491 -28.04 27.06 23.03
CA ILE A 491 -26.71 27.13 22.43
C ILE A 491 -25.89 25.97 22.98
N ILE A 492 -25.46 25.07 22.11
CA ILE A 492 -24.61 23.92 22.43
C ILE A 492 -23.20 24.26 21.97
N THR A 493 -22.25 24.26 22.90
CA THR A 493 -20.81 24.35 22.62
C THR A 493 -20.30 22.94 22.29
N HIS A 494 -19.68 22.79 21.12
CA HIS A 494 -19.11 21.53 20.67
C HIS A 494 -17.95 21.09 21.57
N GLY A 495 -17.85 19.78 21.78
CA GLY A 495 -16.72 19.11 22.41
C GLY A 495 -15.73 18.60 21.35
N ASN A 496 -14.99 17.55 21.69
CA ASN A 496 -14.08 16.87 20.77
C ASN A 496 -14.53 15.45 20.40
N VAL A 497 -15.76 15.07 20.76
CA VAL A 497 -16.36 13.75 20.50
C VAL A 497 -17.59 13.79 19.59
N ASP A 498 -18.14 14.97 19.39
CA ASP A 498 -19.49 15.20 18.87
C ASP A 498 -19.51 15.66 17.41
N GLN A 499 -18.37 15.59 16.71
CA GLN A 499 -18.26 15.91 15.28
C GLN A 499 -19.25 15.12 14.41
N ASN A 500 -19.56 13.88 14.80
CA ASN A 500 -20.50 13.00 14.09
C ASN A 500 -21.84 12.85 14.82
N TRP A 501 -22.17 13.72 15.77
CA TRP A 501 -23.43 13.65 16.52
C TRP A 501 -24.44 14.62 15.93
N LEU A 502 -25.62 14.12 15.59
CA LEU A 502 -26.67 14.86 14.92
C LEU A 502 -27.78 15.27 15.91
N PRO A 503 -28.38 16.47 15.76
CA PRO A 503 -29.43 16.95 16.65
C PRO A 503 -30.81 16.38 16.30
N PHE A 504 -31.50 15.83 17.30
CA PHE A 504 -32.84 15.30 17.19
C PHE A 504 -33.80 15.95 18.18
N ILE A 505 -35.04 16.18 17.72
CA ILE A 505 -36.17 16.52 18.57
C ILE A 505 -37.05 15.27 18.63
N SER A 506 -37.07 14.60 19.77
CA SER A 506 -37.62 13.24 19.90
C SER A 506 -36.96 12.27 18.89
N ASP A 507 -37.69 11.82 17.87
CA ASP A 507 -37.17 10.94 16.80
C ASP A 507 -36.97 11.64 15.46
N TRP A 508 -37.18 12.95 15.42
CA TRP A 508 -37.06 13.74 14.21
C TRP A 508 -35.70 14.43 14.11
N HIS A 509 -34.96 14.14 13.04
CA HIS A 509 -33.67 14.75 12.75
C HIS A 509 -33.84 16.23 12.36
N LEU A 510 -33.18 17.12 13.10
CA LEU A 510 -33.29 18.56 12.92
C LEU A 510 -32.29 19.06 11.86
N THR A 511 -32.64 18.95 10.58
CA THR A 511 -31.89 19.58 9.47
C THR A 511 -32.31 21.05 9.28
N GLN A 512 -31.57 21.80 8.46
CA GLN A 512 -31.88 23.19 8.16
C GLN A 512 -33.24 23.34 7.46
N GLU A 513 -33.56 22.46 6.51
CA GLU A 513 -34.83 22.44 5.78
C GLU A 513 -35.99 22.08 6.71
N ALA A 514 -35.74 21.10 7.59
CA ALA A 514 -36.63 20.67 8.65
C ALA A 514 -36.97 21.84 9.58
N ALA A 515 -35.97 22.56 10.06
CA ALA A 515 -36.12 23.72 10.94
C ALA A 515 -36.96 24.83 10.29
N GLN A 516 -36.74 25.13 9.00
CA GLN A 516 -37.48 26.17 8.28
C GLN A 516 -38.99 25.89 8.20
N LYS A 517 -39.41 24.63 8.06
CA LYS A 517 -40.82 24.24 8.02
C LYS A 517 -41.62 24.72 9.24
N TYR A 518 -40.98 24.78 10.41
CA TYR A 518 -41.60 25.16 11.68
C TYR A 518 -41.15 26.54 12.19
N ASN A 519 -40.49 27.33 11.34
CA ASN A 519 -39.90 28.64 11.69
C ASN A 519 -38.85 28.57 12.81
N TYR A 520 -38.07 27.49 12.88
CA TYR A 520 -36.94 27.39 13.81
C TYR A 520 -35.69 28.01 13.18
N ILE A 521 -34.87 28.63 14.02
CA ILE A 521 -33.57 29.16 13.59
C ILE A 521 -32.50 28.20 14.07
N LEU A 522 -31.88 27.49 13.12
CA LEU A 522 -30.74 26.63 13.34
C LEU A 522 -29.50 27.31 12.75
N ARG A 523 -28.42 27.41 13.53
CA ARG A 523 -27.13 27.96 13.12
C ARG A 523 -26.01 27.12 13.70
N ASP A 524 -25.14 26.62 12.84
CA ASP A 524 -23.92 25.91 13.23
C ASP A 524 -22.72 26.68 12.66
N ASN A 525 -21.70 26.92 13.50
CA ASN A 525 -20.45 27.56 13.10
C ASN A 525 -19.21 26.66 13.34
N GLY A 526 -19.42 25.37 13.62
CA GLY A 526 -18.38 24.38 13.93
C GLY A 526 -17.90 24.39 15.38
N THR A 527 -18.14 25.46 16.14
CA THR A 527 -17.81 25.55 17.58
C THR A 527 -19.06 25.58 18.46
N HIS A 528 -20.16 26.11 17.93
CA HIS A 528 -21.44 26.23 18.60
C HIS A 528 -22.58 25.93 17.63
N LEU A 529 -23.53 25.12 18.12
CA LEU A 529 -24.82 24.89 17.51
C LEU A 529 -25.89 25.69 18.26
N ALA A 530 -26.47 26.70 17.62
CA ALA A 530 -27.50 27.55 18.19
C ALA A 530 -28.87 27.24 17.57
N ILE A 531 -29.85 27.02 18.44
CA ILE A 531 -31.22 26.62 18.09
C ILE A 531 -32.18 27.59 18.75
N SER A 532 -33.07 28.20 17.96
CA SER A 532 -34.12 29.08 18.47
C SER A 532 -35.49 28.58 18.04
N VAL A 533 -36.37 28.36 19.01
CA VAL A 533 -37.69 27.76 18.82
C VAL A 533 -38.77 28.71 19.36
N PRO A 534 -39.80 29.06 18.57
CA PRO A 534 -40.91 29.90 19.06
C PRO A 534 -41.68 29.24 20.20
N PHE A 535 -42.21 30.04 21.13
CA PHE A 535 -43.00 29.56 22.28
C PHE A 535 -44.18 28.67 21.88
N LEU A 536 -44.97 29.05 20.86
CA LEU A 536 -46.15 28.32 20.38
C LEU A 536 -45.84 27.18 19.40
N SER A 537 -44.60 26.70 19.39
CA SER A 537 -44.13 25.63 18.52
C SER A 537 -44.72 24.27 18.92
N PRO A 538 -45.01 23.35 17.96
CA PRO A 538 -45.53 22.02 18.27
C PRO A 538 -44.57 21.16 19.10
N HIS A 539 -43.26 21.43 19.03
CA HIS A 539 -42.23 20.66 19.74
C HIS A 539 -41.87 21.23 21.12
N VAL A 540 -42.56 22.28 21.58
CA VAL A 540 -42.42 22.81 22.94
C VAL A 540 -43.40 22.09 23.86
N SER A 541 -42.97 21.81 25.09
CA SER A 541 -43.78 21.16 26.12
C SER A 541 -44.15 22.16 27.20
N TYR A 542 -45.45 22.31 27.49
CA TYR A 542 -45.96 23.23 28.50
C TYR A 542 -46.10 22.47 29.83
N GLU A 543 -45.22 22.73 30.78
CA GLU A 543 -45.16 22.00 32.05
C GLU A 543 -46.15 22.54 33.08
N ASP A 544 -46.37 23.86 33.09
CA ASP A 544 -47.20 24.50 34.11
C ASP A 544 -47.85 25.78 33.57
N PHE A 545 -49.05 26.10 34.08
CA PHE A 545 -49.84 27.26 33.71
C PHE A 545 -50.50 27.91 34.94
N HIS A 546 -50.04 29.11 35.26
CA HIS A 546 -50.58 29.98 36.29
C HIS A 546 -51.07 31.31 35.69
N THR A 547 -51.88 32.05 36.45
CA THR A 547 -52.44 33.34 36.01
C THR A 547 -51.39 34.39 35.66
N SER A 548 -50.15 34.25 36.14
CA SER A 548 -49.03 35.17 35.87
C SER A 548 -47.92 34.59 34.99
N ALA A 549 -47.92 33.28 34.71
CA ALA A 549 -46.76 32.61 34.12
C ALA A 549 -47.12 31.27 33.45
N ILE A 550 -46.49 30.99 32.31
CA ILE A 550 -46.50 29.69 31.63
C ILE A 550 -45.08 29.15 31.61
N LYS A 551 -44.86 27.96 32.18
CA LYS A 551 -43.56 27.28 32.11
C LYS A 551 -43.53 26.39 30.87
N ALA A 552 -42.61 26.68 29.96
CA ALA A 552 -42.44 25.93 28.72
C ALA A 552 -41.00 25.41 28.59
N SER A 553 -40.86 24.17 28.17
CA SER A 553 -39.58 23.49 28.02
C SER A 553 -39.41 22.94 26.61
N PHE A 554 -38.19 23.03 26.11
CA PHE A 554 -37.75 22.42 24.85
C PHE A 554 -36.66 21.39 25.15
N TYR A 555 -36.75 20.22 24.52
CA TYR A 555 -35.85 19.08 24.71
C TYR A 555 -35.19 18.71 23.38
N LEU A 556 -33.90 18.42 23.43
CA LEU A 556 -33.10 18.04 22.26
C LEU A 556 -32.08 16.97 22.63
N THR A 557 -31.92 15.99 21.76
CA THR A 557 -30.98 14.88 21.94
C THR A 557 -29.97 14.87 20.80
N LEU A 558 -28.68 14.81 21.12
CA LEU A 558 -27.63 14.47 20.17
C LEU A 558 -27.52 12.95 20.05
N LYS A 559 -27.72 12.43 18.83
CA LYS A 559 -27.60 11.00 18.50
C LYS A 559 -26.40 10.76 17.58
N ASP A 560 -25.80 9.59 17.67
CA ASP A 560 -24.71 9.17 16.79
C ASP A 560 -25.17 9.08 15.32
N GLY A 561 -24.43 9.69 14.40
CA GLY A 561 -24.84 9.78 12.99
C GLY A 561 -24.92 8.44 12.25
N ILE A 562 -24.31 7.38 12.77
CA ILE A 562 -24.32 6.04 12.15
C ILE A 562 -25.25 5.11 12.93
N THR A 563 -25.05 5.00 14.25
CA THR A 563 -25.78 4.04 15.09
C THR A 563 -27.12 4.57 15.59
N LEU A 564 -27.38 5.87 15.46
CA LEU A 564 -28.55 6.59 16.00
C LEU A 564 -28.73 6.42 17.52
N ALA A 565 -27.71 5.92 18.23
CA ALA A 565 -27.73 5.77 19.67
C ALA A 565 -27.74 7.16 20.35
N PRO A 566 -28.56 7.38 21.39
CA PRO A 566 -28.57 8.64 22.13
C PRO A 566 -27.24 8.83 22.87
N ARG A 567 -26.61 9.99 22.68
CA ARG A 567 -25.32 10.33 23.29
C ARG A 567 -25.47 11.37 24.39
N ARG A 568 -26.22 12.45 24.13
CA ARG A 568 -26.44 13.53 25.09
C ARG A 568 -27.81 14.18 24.92
N ASP A 569 -28.42 14.52 26.05
CA ASP A 569 -29.70 15.24 26.11
C ASP A 569 -29.50 16.63 26.68
N PHE A 570 -30.21 17.59 26.10
CA PHE A 570 -30.23 18.98 26.51
C PHE A 570 -31.66 19.46 26.63
N SER A 571 -31.90 20.38 27.57
CA SER A 571 -33.18 21.03 27.72
C SER A 571 -33.02 22.49 28.08
N VAL A 572 -34.02 23.29 27.69
CA VAL A 572 -34.17 24.67 28.12
C VAL A 572 -35.59 24.88 28.60
N SER A 573 -35.74 25.47 29.79
CA SER A 573 -37.03 25.81 30.38
C SER A 573 -37.14 27.32 30.56
N CYS A 574 -38.26 27.88 30.13
CA CYS A 574 -38.52 29.31 30.07
C CYS A 574 -39.89 29.63 30.69
N ILE A 575 -40.02 30.85 31.22
CA ILE A 575 -41.27 31.37 31.75
C ILE A 575 -41.79 32.46 30.82
N PHE A 576 -42.99 32.27 30.29
CA PHE A 576 -43.67 33.21 29.38
C PHE A 576 -44.91 33.82 30.04
N SER A 577 -45.29 35.01 29.58
CA SER A 577 -46.51 35.65 30.06
C SER A 577 -47.74 35.01 29.39
N PRO A 578 -48.83 34.74 30.15
CA PRO A 578 -50.09 34.28 29.57
C PRO A 578 -50.68 35.22 28.50
N THR A 579 -50.27 36.49 28.46
CA THR A 579 -50.68 37.42 27.40
C THR A 579 -50.20 37.02 26.02
N GLU A 580 -49.12 36.24 25.91
CA GLU A 580 -48.62 35.73 24.61
C GLU A 580 -49.60 34.76 23.93
N LEU A 581 -50.56 34.19 24.68
CA LEU A 581 -51.62 33.34 24.13
C LEU A 581 -52.76 34.14 23.46
N ILE A 582 -52.86 35.45 23.73
CA ILE A 582 -54.00 36.28 23.34
C ILE A 582 -53.52 37.46 22.49
N GLN A 583 -54.12 37.62 21.31
CA GLN A 583 -53.93 38.79 20.46
C GLN A 583 -55.27 39.46 20.14
N CYS A 584 -55.48 40.66 20.69
CA CYS A 584 -56.65 41.49 20.41
C CYS A 584 -56.29 42.52 19.33
N LEU A 585 -56.80 42.35 18.11
CA LEU A 585 -56.47 43.22 16.98
C LEU A 585 -57.39 44.46 16.96
N PRO A 586 -56.90 45.65 16.53
CA PRO A 586 -57.69 46.89 16.49
C PRO A 586 -58.95 46.84 15.62
N ASN A 587 -58.98 45.92 14.64
CA ASN A 587 -60.12 45.71 13.74
C ASN A 587 -61.26 44.88 14.37
N GLY A 588 -61.16 44.53 15.66
CA GLY A 588 -62.15 43.69 16.34
C GLY A 588 -61.95 42.19 16.16
N THR A 589 -60.84 41.73 15.57
CA THR A 589 -60.51 40.29 15.52
C THR A 589 -59.76 39.87 16.80
N VAL A 590 -60.19 38.78 17.43
CA VAL A 590 -59.49 38.15 18.55
C VAL A 590 -58.86 36.84 18.09
N VAL A 591 -57.59 36.66 18.42
CA VAL A 591 -56.88 35.38 18.30
C VAL A 591 -56.51 34.90 19.70
N ILE A 592 -56.92 33.68 20.06
CA ILE A 592 -56.59 33.06 21.34
C ILE A 592 -56.13 31.62 21.13
N THR A 593 -54.99 31.28 21.70
CA THR A 593 -54.41 29.93 21.65
C THR A 593 -54.51 29.26 23.02
N ALA A 594 -55.27 28.17 23.10
CA ALA A 594 -55.26 27.28 24.25
C ALA A 594 -54.12 26.26 24.14
N ILE A 595 -53.56 25.87 25.28
CA ILE A 595 -52.42 24.93 25.37
C ILE A 595 -52.80 23.69 26.18
N LYS A 596 -52.23 22.55 25.80
CA LYS A 596 -52.33 21.27 26.52
C LYS A 596 -51.08 21.12 27.41
N LEU A 597 -51.29 20.96 28.71
CA LEU A 597 -50.22 20.75 29.68
C LEU A 597 -49.69 19.31 29.62
N VAL A 598 -48.41 19.13 29.95
CA VAL A 598 -47.79 17.82 30.13
C VAL A 598 -48.54 17.06 31.24
N GLY A 599 -48.99 15.83 30.95
CA GLY A 599 -49.83 15.02 31.84
C GLY A 599 -51.35 15.14 31.63
N GLY A 600 -51.80 16.01 30.72
CA GLY A 600 -53.23 16.15 30.36
C GLY A 600 -53.68 15.23 29.23
N GLU A 601 -53.30 13.93 29.23
CA GLU A 601 -53.44 13.03 28.07
C GLU A 601 -54.88 12.96 27.52
N ASP A 602 -55.88 12.97 28.40
CA ASP A 602 -57.32 12.94 28.05
C ASP A 602 -57.84 14.17 27.29
N LEU A 603 -57.09 15.29 27.28
CA LEU A 603 -57.53 16.53 26.63
C LEU A 603 -57.28 16.46 25.12
N ASP A 604 -58.37 16.37 24.35
CA ASP A 604 -58.35 16.54 22.89
C ASP A 604 -58.52 18.03 22.53
N THR A 605 -57.48 18.61 21.96
CA THR A 605 -57.42 20.03 21.56
C THR A 605 -58.44 20.36 20.46
N ALA A 606 -58.88 19.38 19.65
CA ALA A 606 -59.88 19.58 18.61
C ALA A 606 -61.30 19.80 19.14
N LEU A 607 -61.58 19.32 20.36
CA LEU A 607 -62.91 19.40 20.97
C LEU A 607 -63.15 20.69 21.76
N LEU A 608 -62.12 21.52 21.93
CA LEU A 608 -62.24 22.83 22.59
C LEU A 608 -63.28 23.71 21.87
N VAL A 609 -64.04 24.48 22.65
CA VAL A 609 -65.07 25.39 22.16
C VAL A 609 -65.00 26.73 22.89
N LEU A 610 -65.59 27.77 22.31
CA LEU A 610 -65.86 29.02 23.03
C LEU A 610 -67.18 28.93 23.81
N ARG A 611 -67.61 30.03 24.46
CA ARG A 611 -68.92 30.09 25.14
C ARG A 611 -70.08 29.68 24.24
N ASP A 612 -70.02 30.06 22.95
CA ASP A 612 -70.85 29.45 21.92
C ASP A 612 -70.21 28.14 21.43
N ARG A 613 -70.87 27.01 21.72
CA ARG A 613 -70.39 25.65 21.39
C ARG A 613 -70.26 25.41 19.87
N GLN A 614 -70.88 26.25 19.02
CA GLN A 614 -70.70 26.17 17.56
C GLN A 614 -69.33 26.73 17.12
N CYS A 615 -68.67 27.56 17.93
CA CYS A 615 -67.37 28.12 17.60
C CYS A 615 -66.24 27.16 17.96
N LYS A 616 -65.68 26.55 16.91
CA LYS A 616 -64.58 25.59 16.94
C LYS A 616 -63.23 26.25 16.62
N PRO A 617 -62.09 25.66 17.01
CA PRO A 617 -60.77 26.21 16.72
C PRO A 617 -60.50 26.23 15.21
N SER A 618 -59.78 27.27 14.79
CA SER A 618 -59.37 27.48 13.39
C SER A 618 -58.09 26.72 13.01
N LEU A 619 -57.22 26.47 13.99
CA LEU A 619 -55.99 25.71 13.85
C LEU A 619 -55.82 24.82 15.06
N VAL A 620 -55.59 23.52 14.84
CA VAL A 620 -55.42 22.52 15.90
C VAL A 620 -54.10 21.80 15.69
N THR A 621 -53.32 21.69 16.75
CA THR A 621 -52.15 20.81 16.85
C THR A 621 -52.35 19.88 18.05
N GLU A 622 -51.51 18.86 18.19
CA GLU A 622 -51.55 17.94 19.33
C GLU A 622 -51.50 18.67 20.70
N LYS A 623 -50.79 19.80 20.76
CA LYS A 623 -50.56 20.55 22.00
C LYS A 623 -51.28 21.89 22.10
N THR A 624 -51.83 22.44 21.01
CA THR A 624 -52.43 23.78 21.01
C THR A 624 -53.67 23.85 20.14
N ALA A 625 -54.65 24.69 20.50
CA ALA A 625 -55.80 25.02 19.67
C ALA A 625 -55.98 26.53 19.58
N THR A 626 -56.00 27.07 18.36
CA THR A 626 -56.10 28.51 18.11
C THR A 626 -57.45 28.89 17.52
N PHE A 627 -58.14 29.80 18.17
CA PHE A 627 -59.40 30.38 17.75
C PHE A 627 -59.16 31.75 17.12
N LYS A 628 -59.87 32.04 16.03
CA LYS A 628 -59.89 33.35 15.38
C LYS A 628 -61.34 33.74 15.10
N PHE A 629 -61.82 34.78 15.76
CA PHE A 629 -63.22 35.20 15.67
C PHE A 629 -63.36 36.71 15.90
N ASP A 630 -64.52 37.27 15.58
CA ASP A 630 -64.82 38.69 15.79
C ASP A 630 -65.31 38.93 17.23
N VAL A 631 -64.95 40.05 17.84
CA VAL A 631 -65.35 40.41 19.20
C VAL A 631 -66.87 40.41 19.44
N ASN A 632 -67.69 40.50 18.39
CA ASN A 632 -69.16 40.48 18.51
C ASN A 632 -69.78 39.09 18.30
N THR A 633 -69.00 38.05 18.02
CA THR A 633 -69.49 36.68 17.75
C THR A 633 -69.10 35.68 18.85
N CYS A 634 -69.45 34.41 18.68
CA CYS A 634 -69.03 33.29 19.52
C CYS A 634 -69.38 33.40 21.01
N GLY A 635 -70.52 34.01 21.34
CA GLY A 635 -70.98 34.18 22.73
C GLY A 635 -70.13 35.15 23.54
N THR A 636 -69.36 36.03 22.89
CA THR A 636 -68.54 37.05 23.56
C THR A 636 -69.41 38.05 24.29
N SER A 637 -69.16 38.24 25.59
CA SER A 637 -69.85 39.25 26.38
C SER A 637 -69.14 40.59 26.27
N ARG A 638 -69.89 41.67 26.05
CA ARG A 638 -69.36 43.03 26.03
C ARG A 638 -69.76 43.78 27.30
N LYS A 639 -68.80 44.47 27.91
CA LYS A 639 -69.00 45.38 29.05
C LYS A 639 -68.47 46.74 28.66
N PHE A 640 -69.31 47.77 28.82
CA PHE A 640 -68.93 49.15 28.55
C PHE A 640 -68.60 49.84 29.87
N ASN A 641 -67.38 50.38 29.96
CA ASN A 641 -67.00 51.36 30.98
C ASN A 641 -66.77 52.69 30.27
N SER A 642 -67.03 53.81 30.95
CA SER A 642 -67.04 55.19 30.40
C SER A 642 -65.87 55.56 29.46
N THR A 643 -64.72 54.88 29.57
CA THR A 643 -63.52 55.08 28.75
C THR A 643 -63.01 53.84 28.00
N THR A 644 -63.52 52.64 28.28
CA THR A 644 -62.99 51.36 27.73
C THR A 644 -64.10 50.34 27.49
N MET A 645 -64.05 49.67 26.34
CA MET A 645 -64.92 48.54 26.01
C MET A 645 -64.18 47.23 26.28
N THR A 646 -64.72 46.43 27.19
CA THR A 646 -64.14 45.14 27.58
C THR A 646 -64.94 44.01 26.95
N TYR A 647 -64.27 43.18 26.15
CA TYR A 647 -64.84 41.97 25.59
C TYR A 647 -64.29 40.76 26.34
N GLU A 648 -65.17 39.90 26.82
CA GLU A 648 -64.85 38.76 27.67
C GLU A 648 -65.45 37.49 27.07
N ASN A 649 -64.62 36.46 26.92
CA ASN A 649 -65.00 35.13 26.45
C ASN A 649 -64.13 34.05 27.14
N GLU A 650 -64.50 32.80 26.97
CA GLU A 650 -63.88 31.65 27.64
C GLU A 650 -63.70 30.51 26.64
N VAL A 651 -62.51 29.89 26.67
CA VAL A 651 -62.26 28.61 25.99
C VAL A 651 -62.56 27.48 26.97
N LEU A 652 -63.41 26.56 26.55
CA LEU A 652 -63.97 25.48 27.37
C LEU A 652 -63.68 24.13 26.72
N TYR A 653 -63.36 23.13 27.55
CA TYR A 653 -63.37 21.72 27.16
C TYR A 653 -64.34 20.96 28.03
N PHE A 654 -65.16 20.13 27.41
CA PHE A 654 -66.05 19.20 28.08
C PHE A 654 -65.60 17.79 27.73
N ARG A 655 -65.42 16.93 28.74
CA ARG A 655 -65.24 15.51 28.47
C ARG A 655 -66.50 14.95 27.81
N PRO A 656 -66.39 14.01 26.86
CA PRO A 656 -67.57 13.36 26.28
C PRO A 656 -68.46 12.74 27.37
N GLY A 657 -69.70 13.23 27.49
CA GLY A 657 -70.67 12.76 28.49
C GLY A 657 -70.71 13.56 29.80
N ASP A 658 -69.88 14.60 29.95
CA ASP A 658 -69.87 15.51 31.10
C ASP A 658 -70.37 16.91 30.68
N ASP A 659 -71.18 17.54 31.52
CA ASP A 659 -71.70 18.90 31.27
C ASP A 659 -70.90 19.98 32.01
N THR A 660 -69.94 19.58 32.84
CA THR A 660 -69.01 20.50 33.53
C THR A 660 -67.70 20.65 32.76
N PRO A 661 -67.20 21.89 32.54
CA PRO A 661 -65.98 22.09 31.78
C PRO A 661 -64.76 21.65 32.59
N THR A 662 -63.96 20.74 32.04
CA THR A 662 -62.73 20.22 32.67
C THR A 662 -61.53 21.13 32.41
N TYR A 663 -61.54 21.91 31.32
CA TYR A 663 -60.57 22.97 31.04
C TYR A 663 -61.33 24.27 30.82
N GLN A 664 -60.90 25.34 31.47
CA GLN A 664 -61.47 26.67 31.36
C GLN A 664 -60.36 27.72 31.29
N LEU A 665 -60.24 28.38 30.13
CA LEU A 665 -59.33 29.51 29.94
C LEU A 665 -60.14 30.77 29.65
N LYS A 666 -60.16 31.67 30.63
CA LYS A 666 -60.86 32.96 30.55
C LYS A 666 -59.92 34.06 30.06
N PHE A 667 -60.37 34.84 29.08
CA PHE A 667 -59.61 35.99 28.58
C PHE A 667 -60.48 37.22 28.41
N LEU A 668 -59.81 38.38 28.42
CA LEU A 668 -60.44 39.68 28.23
C LEU A 668 -59.61 40.52 27.26
N CYS A 669 -60.30 41.19 26.32
CA CYS A 669 -59.73 42.17 25.42
C CYS A 669 -60.27 43.55 25.80
N LEU A 670 -59.37 44.49 26.08
CA LEU A 670 -59.69 45.86 26.48
C LEU A 670 -59.42 46.80 25.30
N TYR A 671 -60.46 47.43 24.77
CA TYR A 671 -60.35 48.45 23.72
C TYR A 671 -60.64 49.82 24.31
N ALA A 672 -59.73 50.78 24.12
CA ALA A 672 -59.96 52.16 24.53
C ALA A 672 -60.97 52.83 23.59
N VAL A 673 -62.02 53.45 24.15
CA VAL A 673 -63.03 54.18 23.37
C VAL A 673 -62.56 55.63 23.25
N LYS A 674 -61.78 55.94 22.20
CA LYS A 674 -61.41 57.33 21.90
C LYS A 674 -62.61 58.06 21.27
N GLN A 675 -63.03 59.20 21.86
CA GLN A 675 -64.05 60.09 21.28
C GLN A 675 -63.51 61.01 20.16
N THR A 676 -62.21 60.96 19.87
CA THR A 676 -61.58 61.69 18.77
C THR A 676 -60.90 60.72 17.82
N ALA A 677 -61.31 60.74 16.55
CA ALA A 677 -60.53 60.19 15.46
C ALA A 677 -59.34 61.13 15.21
N ASP A 678 -58.25 60.90 15.94
CA ASP A 678 -56.96 61.52 15.61
C ASP A 678 -56.54 60.96 14.24
N PHE A 679 -56.60 61.79 13.19
CA PHE A 679 -55.79 61.56 12.00
C PHE A 679 -54.33 61.75 12.42
N PRO A 680 -53.47 60.71 12.40
CA PRO A 680 -52.06 60.92 12.65
C PRO A 680 -51.46 61.61 11.42
N TYR A 681 -51.42 62.95 11.44
CA TYR A 681 -50.41 63.68 10.70
C TYR A 681 -49.16 63.73 11.57
N GLU A 682 -48.34 62.69 11.49
CA GLU A 682 -46.94 62.81 11.87
C GLU A 682 -46.22 63.53 10.73
N SER A 683 -45.69 64.73 10.99
CA SER A 683 -44.52 65.15 10.22
C SER A 683 -43.42 64.17 10.58
N LYS A 684 -43.28 63.10 9.79
CA LYS A 684 -42.20 62.14 9.92
C LYS A 684 -40.92 62.96 9.85
N LYS A 685 -40.24 63.20 10.99
CA LYS A 685 -38.80 63.39 10.94
C LYS A 685 -38.30 62.07 10.41
N THR A 686 -38.05 62.01 9.10
CA THR A 686 -37.37 60.88 8.49
C THR A 686 -36.09 60.70 9.30
N PRO A 687 -35.90 59.57 10.00
CA PRO A 687 -34.56 59.20 10.42
C PRO A 687 -33.69 59.29 9.14
N PRO A 688 -32.44 59.77 9.21
CA PRO A 688 -31.55 59.62 8.06
C PRO A 688 -31.65 58.14 7.64
N PRO A 689 -31.92 57.83 6.36
CA PRO A 689 -32.17 56.46 5.96
C PRO A 689 -30.99 55.61 6.41
N SER A 690 -31.19 54.78 7.44
CA SER A 690 -30.19 53.80 7.81
C SER A 690 -30.27 52.73 6.74
N ILE A 691 -29.32 52.73 5.83
CA ILE A 691 -29.13 51.64 4.88
C ILE A 691 -28.80 50.42 5.72
N LYS A 692 -29.81 49.57 5.99
CA LYS A 692 -29.55 48.20 6.41
C LYS A 692 -29.26 47.44 5.12
N PRO A 693 -28.03 46.96 4.89
CA PRO A 693 -27.77 46.10 3.74
C PRO A 693 -28.66 44.86 3.87
N GLY A 694 -29.64 44.75 2.97
CA GLY A 694 -30.39 43.52 2.78
C GLY A 694 -29.55 42.61 1.91
N LEU A 695 -29.05 41.52 2.48
CA LEU A 695 -28.40 40.46 1.73
C LEU A 695 -29.50 39.55 1.18
N GLY A 696 -29.60 39.47 -0.14
CA GLY A 696 -30.45 38.52 -0.84
C GLY A 696 -29.60 37.78 -1.88
N CYS A 697 -29.71 36.46 -1.92
CA CYS A 697 -29.03 35.65 -2.93
C CYS A 697 -29.91 35.55 -4.18
N LEU A 698 -29.30 35.73 -5.35
CA LEU A 698 -29.95 35.46 -6.63
C LEU A 698 -29.86 33.96 -6.92
N ALA A 699 -31.00 33.32 -7.22
CA ALA A 699 -31.02 31.90 -7.56
C ALA A 699 -30.65 31.71 -9.03
N LEU A 700 -29.54 31.02 -9.28
CA LEU A 700 -29.05 30.66 -10.61
C LEU A 700 -29.20 29.16 -10.85
N SER A 701 -29.42 28.78 -12.11
CA SER A 701 -29.42 27.39 -12.54
C SER A 701 -28.45 27.21 -13.71
N LEU A 702 -27.51 26.27 -13.57
CA LEU A 702 -26.63 25.82 -14.66
C LEU A 702 -27.14 24.46 -15.16
N LYS A 703 -27.39 24.33 -16.46
CA LYS A 703 -27.88 23.11 -17.09
C LYS A 703 -27.06 22.76 -18.33
N LEU A 704 -26.83 21.48 -18.54
CA LEU A 704 -26.16 20.94 -19.72
C LEU A 704 -27.19 20.34 -20.70
N PHE A 705 -27.03 20.62 -21.99
CA PHE A 705 -27.92 20.20 -23.06
C PHE A 705 -27.23 19.22 -24.02
N LYS A 706 -28.02 18.31 -24.57
CA LYS A 706 -27.54 17.27 -25.50
C LYS A 706 -27.08 17.84 -26.84
N GLU A 707 -27.72 18.93 -27.27
CA GLU A 707 -27.51 19.54 -28.59
C GLU A 707 -27.55 21.07 -28.54
N LYS A 708 -27.01 21.71 -29.61
CA LYS A 708 -27.01 23.17 -29.84
C LYS A 708 -28.41 23.81 -29.89
N SER A 709 -29.47 23.01 -30.03
CA SER A 709 -30.86 23.47 -30.01
C SER A 709 -31.33 23.88 -28.60
N TYR A 710 -30.64 23.45 -27.55
CA TYR A 710 -31.01 23.66 -26.14
C TYR A 710 -32.44 23.18 -25.80
N SER A 711 -32.95 22.18 -26.52
CA SER A 711 -34.29 21.60 -26.32
C SER A 711 -34.31 20.67 -25.11
N GLU A 712 -33.38 19.70 -25.08
CA GLU A 712 -33.35 18.61 -24.10
C GLU A 712 -32.13 18.71 -23.17
N PRO A 713 -32.33 18.98 -21.88
CA PRO A 713 -31.27 18.92 -20.89
C PRO A 713 -30.96 17.47 -20.52
N TYR A 714 -29.73 17.21 -20.08
CA TYR A 714 -29.37 15.95 -19.40
C TYR A 714 -30.11 15.85 -18.06
N GLN A 715 -30.66 14.67 -17.78
CA GLN A 715 -31.30 14.34 -16.50
C GLN A 715 -30.25 13.93 -15.46
N GLU A 716 -30.60 14.02 -14.17
CA GLU A 716 -29.68 13.71 -13.06
C GLU A 716 -29.14 12.27 -13.11
N SER A 717 -29.95 11.31 -13.58
CA SER A 717 -29.54 9.91 -13.79
C SER A 717 -28.58 9.68 -14.97
N GLU A 718 -28.39 10.68 -15.84
CA GLU A 718 -27.51 10.61 -17.01
C GLU A 718 -26.10 11.16 -16.71
N TYR A 719 -25.84 11.61 -15.48
CA TYR A 719 -24.51 11.97 -15.01
C TYR A 719 -23.79 10.75 -14.42
N PRO A 720 -22.47 10.58 -14.65
CA PRO A 720 -21.56 11.45 -15.39
C PRO A 720 -21.73 11.39 -16.91
N VAL A 721 -21.66 12.55 -17.57
CA VAL A 721 -21.84 12.66 -19.03
C VAL A 721 -20.54 12.30 -19.75
N VAL A 722 -20.55 11.20 -20.49
CA VAL A 722 -19.40 10.73 -21.27
C VAL A 722 -19.41 11.35 -22.67
N LYS A 723 -18.30 12.00 -23.05
CA LYS A 723 -18.07 12.60 -24.38
C LYS A 723 -16.64 12.34 -24.82
N TYR A 724 -16.43 12.29 -26.14
CA TYR A 724 -15.08 12.24 -26.68
C TYR A 724 -14.39 13.60 -26.58
N LEU A 725 -13.05 13.60 -26.50
CA LEU A 725 -12.28 14.85 -26.52
C LEU A 725 -12.63 15.68 -27.75
N SER A 726 -12.68 17.00 -27.58
CA SER A 726 -13.09 18.01 -28.58
C SER A 726 -14.58 18.03 -28.98
N GLU A 727 -15.41 17.12 -28.46
CA GLU A 727 -16.87 17.20 -28.64
C GLU A 727 -17.47 18.37 -27.85
N ALA A 728 -18.52 18.99 -28.38
CA ALA A 728 -19.12 20.16 -27.77
C ALA A 728 -20.07 19.79 -26.61
N LEU A 729 -19.93 20.49 -25.50
CA LEU A 729 -20.82 20.53 -24.35
C LEU A 729 -21.60 21.84 -24.36
N TYR A 730 -22.93 21.77 -24.30
CA TYR A 730 -23.80 22.95 -24.42
C TYR A 730 -24.36 23.37 -23.06
N PHE A 731 -23.88 24.50 -22.52
CA PHE A 731 -24.29 25.00 -21.21
C PHE A 731 -25.29 26.14 -21.33
N GLU A 732 -26.31 26.14 -20.46
CA GLU A 732 -27.25 27.24 -20.25
C GLU A 732 -27.23 27.64 -18.77
N VAL A 733 -26.95 28.90 -18.49
CA VAL A 733 -27.11 29.51 -17.17
C VAL A 733 -28.34 30.39 -17.20
N GLU A 734 -29.25 30.19 -16.25
CA GLU A 734 -30.53 30.91 -16.11
C GLU A 734 -30.65 31.55 -14.73
N LEU A 735 -31.00 32.84 -14.71
CA LEU A 735 -31.43 33.55 -13.50
C LEU A 735 -32.91 33.23 -13.23
N LEU A 736 -33.18 32.47 -12.16
CA LEU A 736 -34.53 31.97 -11.85
C LEU A 736 -35.42 33.06 -11.24
N GLN A 737 -34.86 33.90 -10.36
CA GLN A 737 -35.54 35.00 -9.69
C GLN A 737 -34.55 36.13 -9.35
N PRO A 738 -34.97 37.41 -9.35
CA PRO A 738 -36.32 37.91 -9.65
C PRO A 738 -36.54 38.09 -11.16
N LYS A 739 -37.81 38.01 -11.61
CA LYS A 739 -38.24 38.20 -13.01
C LYS A 739 -38.27 39.68 -13.42
N ASP A 740 -37.21 40.42 -13.12
CA ASP A 740 -37.06 41.84 -13.47
C ASP A 740 -36.38 41.98 -14.83
N ALA A 741 -37.09 42.54 -15.81
CA ALA A 741 -36.60 42.70 -17.18
C ALA A 741 -35.35 43.60 -17.29
N ARG A 742 -35.03 44.39 -16.26
CA ARG A 742 -33.85 45.27 -16.21
C ARG A 742 -32.56 44.54 -15.81
N LEU A 743 -32.67 43.35 -15.24
CA LEU A 743 -31.51 42.54 -14.86
C LEU A 743 -30.92 41.84 -16.07
N HIS A 744 -29.60 41.83 -16.14
CA HIS A 744 -28.83 41.13 -17.17
C HIS A 744 -27.88 40.16 -16.50
N LEU A 745 -27.99 38.88 -16.83
CA LEU A 745 -27.05 37.86 -16.40
C LEU A 745 -25.75 38.01 -17.19
N ASN A 746 -24.64 38.28 -16.50
CA ASN A 746 -23.29 38.22 -17.06
C ASN A 746 -22.50 37.11 -16.36
N LEU A 747 -21.79 36.31 -17.14
CA LEU A 747 -20.82 35.33 -16.61
C LEU A 747 -19.46 36.01 -16.66
N ASP A 748 -18.78 36.08 -15.52
CA ASP A 748 -17.49 36.76 -15.43
C ASP A 748 -16.35 35.76 -15.60
N ASP A 749 -16.08 34.96 -14.56
CA ASP A 749 -15.09 33.89 -14.60
C ASP A 749 -15.77 32.52 -14.50
N CYS A 750 -15.41 31.63 -15.40
CA CYS A 750 -15.84 30.23 -15.39
C CYS A 750 -14.61 29.36 -15.52
N TRP A 751 -14.47 28.34 -14.68
CA TRP A 751 -13.36 27.40 -14.76
C TRP A 751 -13.85 25.98 -14.46
N ALA A 752 -13.10 25.01 -14.97
CA ALA A 752 -13.25 23.61 -14.59
C ALA A 752 -12.14 23.22 -13.61
N THR A 753 -12.44 22.24 -12.78
CA THR A 753 -11.50 21.60 -11.84
C THR A 753 -11.50 20.10 -12.07
N ASN A 754 -10.44 19.41 -11.62
CA ASN A 754 -10.34 17.96 -11.66
C ASN A 754 -11.02 17.26 -10.47
N SER A 755 -11.71 18.01 -9.60
CA SER A 755 -12.45 17.47 -8.46
C SER A 755 -13.72 18.28 -8.22
N GLN A 756 -14.60 17.78 -7.34
CA GLN A 756 -15.83 18.47 -6.94
C GLN A 756 -15.59 19.79 -6.17
N ARG A 757 -14.36 20.05 -5.68
CA ARG A 757 -14.02 21.27 -4.95
C ARG A 757 -13.72 22.43 -5.90
N GLN A 758 -14.44 23.54 -5.75
CA GLN A 758 -14.32 24.73 -6.60
C GLN A 758 -12.93 25.40 -6.54
N ASP A 759 -12.22 25.24 -5.42
CA ASP A 759 -10.89 25.81 -5.13
C ASP A 759 -9.73 24.82 -5.42
N SER A 760 -10.03 23.62 -5.94
CA SER A 760 -8.99 22.65 -6.27
C SER A 760 -8.13 23.11 -7.46
N LEU A 761 -6.85 22.75 -7.41
CA LEU A 761 -5.90 22.93 -8.51
C LEU A 761 -5.69 21.58 -9.20
N PRO A 762 -5.56 21.54 -10.54
CA PRO A 762 -5.51 22.67 -11.47
C PRO A 762 -6.89 23.27 -11.83
N GLN A 763 -6.93 24.59 -12.06
CA GLN A 763 -8.10 25.30 -12.58
C GLN A 763 -7.91 25.62 -14.07
N TRP A 764 -8.81 25.14 -14.92
CA TRP A 764 -8.83 25.48 -16.33
C TRP A 764 -9.88 26.56 -16.61
N HIS A 765 -9.43 27.79 -16.88
CA HIS A 765 -10.32 28.92 -17.14
C HIS A 765 -10.97 28.83 -18.53
N ILE A 766 -12.30 28.73 -18.53
CA ILE A 766 -13.18 28.72 -19.71
C ILE A 766 -13.49 30.17 -20.12
N LEU A 767 -13.89 31.00 -19.15
CA LEU A 767 -14.15 32.43 -19.31
C LEU A 767 -13.26 33.23 -18.37
N ILE A 768 -12.77 34.37 -18.85
CA ILE A 768 -11.94 35.32 -18.09
C ILE A 768 -12.52 36.72 -18.32
N HIS A 769 -12.94 37.40 -17.26
CA HIS A 769 -13.54 38.74 -17.32
C HIS A 769 -14.72 38.84 -18.34
N GLY A 770 -15.53 37.78 -18.40
CA GLY A 770 -16.69 37.65 -19.28
C GLY A 770 -16.39 37.45 -20.77
N CYS A 771 -15.12 37.23 -21.13
CA CYS A 771 -14.68 36.94 -22.49
C CYS A 771 -14.15 35.51 -22.61
N GLU A 772 -14.09 34.97 -23.84
CA GLU A 772 -13.47 33.68 -24.09
C GLU A 772 -11.97 33.69 -23.74
N ASN A 773 -11.47 32.58 -23.17
CA ASN A 773 -10.05 32.45 -22.86
C ASN A 773 -9.20 32.38 -24.15
N ASN A 774 -8.51 33.47 -24.45
CA ASN A 774 -7.65 33.58 -25.64
C ASN A 774 -6.44 32.63 -25.64
N LYS A 775 -6.07 32.08 -24.48
CA LYS A 775 -4.98 31.10 -24.35
C LYS A 775 -5.41 29.67 -24.67
N ASP A 776 -6.70 29.41 -24.77
CA ASP A 776 -7.24 28.10 -25.16
C ASP A 776 -7.30 27.98 -26.69
N SER A 777 -6.79 26.85 -27.21
CA SER A 777 -6.88 26.49 -28.63
C SER A 777 -8.34 26.26 -29.05
N TYR A 778 -9.19 25.79 -28.13
CA TYR A 778 -10.59 25.49 -28.35
C TYR A 778 -11.49 26.46 -27.59
N ARG A 779 -11.53 27.69 -28.09
CA ARG A 779 -12.28 28.79 -27.45
C ARG A 779 -13.76 28.47 -27.26
N THR A 780 -14.28 28.93 -26.13
CA THR A 780 -15.72 28.91 -25.83
C THR A 780 -16.50 29.72 -26.87
N VAL A 781 -17.63 29.19 -27.34
CA VAL A 781 -18.50 29.89 -28.30
C VAL A 781 -19.81 30.27 -27.64
N PHE A 782 -20.14 31.55 -27.61
CA PHE A 782 -21.42 32.05 -27.10
C PHE A 782 -22.54 31.91 -28.14
N HIS A 783 -23.70 31.44 -27.70
CA HIS A 783 -24.90 31.30 -28.51
C HIS A 783 -25.90 32.40 -28.17
N LYS A 784 -26.50 33.02 -29.19
CA LYS A 784 -27.54 34.04 -28.99
C LYS A 784 -28.79 33.41 -28.40
N VAL A 785 -29.32 34.05 -27.36
CA VAL A 785 -30.61 33.68 -26.75
C VAL A 785 -31.69 34.59 -27.33
N ASN A 786 -32.71 33.98 -27.94
CA ASN A 786 -33.87 34.68 -28.48
C ASN A 786 -35.11 34.40 -27.64
N TYR A 787 -36.09 35.30 -27.73
CA TYR A 787 -37.39 35.13 -27.10
C TYR A 787 -38.10 33.87 -27.66
N SER A 788 -38.65 33.03 -26.77
CA SER A 788 -39.42 31.84 -27.14
C SER A 788 -40.46 31.53 -26.06
N LEU A 789 -41.35 30.55 -26.31
CA LEU A 789 -42.33 30.11 -25.31
C LEU A 789 -41.69 29.66 -23.98
N ARG A 790 -40.46 29.13 -24.03
CA ARG A 790 -39.66 28.76 -22.85
C ARG A 790 -38.84 29.92 -22.29
N VAL A 791 -38.36 30.83 -23.15
CA VAL A 791 -37.46 31.92 -22.76
C VAL A 791 -38.20 33.26 -22.81
N LYS A 792 -38.72 33.68 -21.65
CA LYS A 792 -39.47 34.95 -21.50
C LYS A 792 -38.56 36.18 -21.39
N PHE A 793 -37.38 36.04 -20.78
CA PHE A 793 -36.39 37.11 -20.62
C PHE A 793 -35.03 36.65 -21.15
N PRO A 794 -34.71 36.87 -22.45
CA PRO A 794 -33.44 36.46 -23.02
C PRO A 794 -32.20 36.97 -22.27
N GLN A 795 -32.30 38.15 -21.66
CA GLN A 795 -31.25 38.78 -20.84
C GLN A 795 -30.97 38.05 -19.52
N HIS A 796 -31.85 37.14 -19.08
CA HIS A 796 -31.64 36.32 -17.87
C HIS A 796 -30.91 35.02 -18.16
N LEU A 797 -30.62 34.73 -19.42
CA LEU A 797 -29.97 33.50 -19.83
C LEU A 797 -28.66 33.76 -20.57
N LYS A 798 -27.69 32.89 -20.34
CA LYS A 798 -26.44 32.82 -21.11
C LYS A 798 -26.24 31.41 -21.60
N ARG A 799 -25.98 31.27 -22.90
CA ARG A 799 -25.72 29.99 -23.56
C ARG A 799 -24.34 30.01 -24.17
N PHE A 800 -23.56 28.97 -23.92
CA PHE A 800 -22.24 28.80 -24.49
C PHE A 800 -21.92 27.33 -24.72
N GLU A 801 -20.97 27.05 -25.61
CA GLU A 801 -20.43 25.71 -25.80
C GLU A 801 -18.95 25.66 -25.42
N VAL A 802 -18.55 24.56 -24.80
CA VAL A 802 -17.16 24.25 -24.44
C VAL A 802 -16.80 22.93 -25.09
N ARG A 803 -15.61 22.83 -25.70
CA ARG A 803 -15.13 21.56 -26.25
C ARG A 803 -14.53 20.72 -25.13
N MET A 804 -14.89 19.45 -25.06
CA MET A 804 -14.44 18.53 -24.01
C MET A 804 -12.91 18.42 -24.01
N PHE A 805 -12.32 18.54 -22.84
CA PHE A 805 -10.89 18.41 -22.59
C PHE A 805 -10.68 17.54 -21.35
N THR A 806 -9.43 17.18 -21.08
CA THR A 806 -9.05 16.39 -19.90
C THR A 806 -7.86 17.04 -19.21
N PHE A 807 -7.76 16.86 -17.90
CA PHE A 807 -6.61 17.32 -17.12
C PHE A 807 -5.45 16.32 -17.27
N VAL A 808 -4.24 16.84 -17.35
CA VAL A 808 -3.01 16.05 -17.55
C VAL A 808 -2.00 16.45 -16.49
N GLN A 809 -1.33 15.47 -15.89
CA GLN A 809 -0.20 15.66 -14.99
C GLN A 809 0.99 14.85 -15.52
N ASP A 810 2.12 15.52 -15.78
CA ASP A 810 3.38 14.88 -16.22
C ASP A 810 3.22 13.82 -17.34
N THR A 811 2.39 14.13 -18.34
CA THR A 811 2.05 13.33 -19.54
C THR A 811 1.11 12.12 -19.38
N SER A 812 0.59 11.85 -18.18
CA SER A 812 -0.47 10.85 -17.98
C SER A 812 -1.86 11.52 -17.90
N LEU A 813 -2.87 10.85 -18.46
CA LEU A 813 -4.26 11.26 -18.35
C LEU A 813 -4.70 11.08 -16.89
N LEU A 814 -5.15 12.16 -16.24
CA LEU A 814 -5.80 12.07 -14.94
C LEU A 814 -7.21 11.52 -15.18
N GLN A 815 -7.38 10.21 -14.98
CA GLN A 815 -8.67 9.55 -15.06
C GLN A 815 -9.24 9.45 -13.65
N GLU A 816 -10.42 10.00 -13.41
CA GLU A 816 -11.25 9.67 -12.24
C GLU A 816 -11.82 8.25 -12.37
#